data_AF-A0A1V3NGM1-F1
#
_entry.id   AF-A0A1V3NGM1-F1
#
_cell.length_a   1.000
_cell.length_b   1.000
_cell.length_c   1.000
_cell.angle_alpha   90.00
_cell.angle_beta   90.00
_cell.angle_gamma   90.00
#
_symmetry.space_group_name_H-M   'P 1'
#
loop_
_entity.id
_entity.type
_entity.pdbx_description
1 polymer ?
#
loop_
_entity_poly.entity_id
_entity_poly.type
_entity_poly.pdbx_seq_one_letter_code
_entity_poly.pdbx_strand_id
1 'polypeptide(L)'
;MMFEQAERTEWRRRNAILILAGLVIAALLGSAGADDEHLGLPRFPSISPDGSELIFSWGGDLWRVPGVGGDAIRLTRHQLDDLHSSWSPDGEWIIFTSMRDGYLNLWRIHRDGTRLSQITHGDRHVRFPAYSLDEDGQSVITFSGLLEADVYRDQRPYVVSPEGGEPRRLHEAFGSAPRLSPDGRRVAFTRGGYYHDWGRRHYRGPDAMNIWILDRREGTFEALTDRDGDDGNAQWVDGRTLVFMSDRELDTVNLYRVDLDDEDRQVRRLTGFEGRDIQHFDVARHGDTAVLHVWDTIYTLDLTDPEAEPRPVRMHVGDEGHDDHELRRIDRDVTEARLSPDGRTMAYIAYGRVYVRHTDRHSATRAVTPGTHARHRDLAWSPDGVSLYFTNDSDGTESIYEARVALTRGEIRRTYERHPGGESAATPDPAPRAAADVPDATGATAEPDQADEPEPEPEPPALDPEDPFAPVDPAIPDDPLAEPDPDTPTDPAALPEPIQELPELPESIPERELEPTPAREPPLADDPARWHEAVMFTVLPVVQTEHNERDAAPSPDGQYIAFRRGRGDLVVRHLESGDEHRLVRGWDSTIRWRWSPDGRYIVYAQNDLNFSANIFIVAADGSGDPVNITRHPRDDINPRWSADGRKLTFISNRSGGSYDLYRVYLDRDLERYTARELTRYYRDARTAAAAGQSESDRDGSARAGEELDLDLEGAWRRVKRVTAQPTHQFSNEMSPGGDRYVFNSAGEGLIVMNWDGSLRQPLGPEVNVQHLDNAGDRLIYISRGRVGMVNLSGNPVHRQLDISDTIRVDLRRQSLQKFHEAARMIEEHFYRPDMKGLDWATVVEDYEALIARARTPSEFSDVANRLMGELAASHTGVSNPGPGSPLRQPVGRLGIEHETVTLANGYVGFRITGIVPNGPADSGSMQLREGDIVTEVDLQPFEPDESLTRRLRGRVGQEVIVTLERPVGTLRNVYRTLITPVDYDALARLRYEAFLEESRRTVNTLSDGRIGYLHIQAMNQTSLEGFQADLYAAAEGREGLIIDVRNNGGGSTTDRILTSIMAPEHAYTVPAGADPEQAGHYPQGRLDAPRYTLPINMLANEKSYSNAEILAHAFTTLDRGTLVGRQTYGGVISSGRYSLIDGATVRRPYRGWYLPDGTDMEHHGAMPDLPVDQTPEDEVAGRDPQLERAVEDLLHRLDGER
;
A
#
# COMPACT_ATOMS: atom_id res chain seq x y z
N MET A 1 78.70 -24.57 27.45
CA MET A 1 77.95 -25.10 28.62
C MET A 1 77.88 -24.13 29.80
N MET A 2 78.87 -23.26 30.03
CA MET A 2 78.53 -21.83 30.24
C MET A 2 78.09 -21.21 28.89
N PHE A 3 77.62 -19.96 28.89
CA PHE A 3 77.21 -19.12 27.75
C PHE A 3 75.80 -19.35 27.14
N GLU A 4 75.41 -20.55 26.68
CA GLU A 4 74.15 -20.69 25.89
C GLU A 4 72.81 -20.46 26.64
N GLN A 5 72.75 -20.60 27.97
CA GLN A 5 71.51 -20.43 28.73
C GLN A 5 71.27 -18.98 29.22
N ALA A 6 72.33 -18.18 29.35
CA ALA A 6 72.19 -16.77 29.72
C ALA A 6 71.65 -15.95 28.53
N GLU A 7 72.25 -16.11 27.35
CA GLU A 7 71.87 -15.36 26.14
C GLU A 7 70.42 -15.62 25.70
N ARG A 8 69.92 -16.86 25.82
CA ARG A 8 68.52 -17.20 25.48
C ARG A 8 67.49 -16.52 26.39
N THR A 9 67.86 -16.18 27.61
CA THR A 9 66.96 -15.52 28.57
C THR A 9 66.96 -14.00 28.35
N GLU A 10 68.10 -13.43 27.99
CA GLU A 10 68.24 -12.01 27.63
C GLU A 10 67.58 -11.70 26.27
N TRP A 11 67.70 -12.60 25.29
CA TRP A 11 67.03 -12.49 23.99
C TRP A 11 65.50 -12.52 24.11
N ARG A 12 64.95 -13.40 24.97
CA ARG A 12 63.50 -13.43 25.23
C ARG A 12 62.99 -12.19 25.97
N ARG A 13 63.78 -11.61 26.90
CA ARG A 13 63.42 -10.33 27.54
C ARG A 13 63.49 -9.15 26.58
N ARG A 14 64.49 -9.08 25.68
CA ARG A 14 64.56 -8.04 24.64
C ARG A 14 63.41 -8.13 23.64
N ASN A 15 63.03 -9.33 23.20
CA ASN A 15 61.91 -9.50 22.27
C ASN A 15 60.55 -9.29 22.94
N ALA A 16 60.38 -9.63 24.22
CA ALA A 16 59.15 -9.28 24.95
C ALA A 16 58.98 -7.75 25.10
N ILE A 17 60.08 -7.02 25.36
CA ILE A 17 60.05 -5.55 25.44
C ILE A 17 59.82 -4.91 24.05
N LEU A 18 60.35 -5.48 22.97
CA LEU A 18 60.08 -4.99 21.61
C LEU A 18 58.67 -5.30 21.11
N ILE A 19 58.06 -6.42 21.53
CA ILE A 19 56.66 -6.75 21.16
C ILE A 19 55.66 -5.94 22.00
N LEU A 20 55.92 -5.69 23.29
CA LEU A 20 55.13 -4.71 24.07
C LEU A 20 55.31 -3.28 23.55
N ALA A 21 56.52 -2.86 23.17
CA ALA A 21 56.73 -1.55 22.57
C ALA A 21 56.03 -1.43 21.19
N GLY A 22 55.97 -2.49 20.39
CA GLY A 22 55.22 -2.52 19.14
C GLY A 22 53.71 -2.43 19.33
N LEU A 23 53.15 -3.14 20.30
CA LEU A 23 51.71 -3.13 20.58
C LEU A 23 51.22 -1.86 21.29
N VAL A 24 52.08 -1.20 22.09
CA VAL A 24 51.74 0.10 22.70
C VAL A 24 51.87 1.26 21.71
N ILE A 25 52.77 1.17 20.72
CA ILE A 25 52.87 2.16 19.63
C ILE A 25 51.70 2.02 18.63
N ALA A 26 51.15 0.81 18.45
CA ALA A 26 49.97 0.57 17.63
C ALA A 26 48.63 1.00 18.26
N ALA A 27 48.63 1.42 19.54
CA ALA A 27 47.40 1.73 20.29
C ALA A 27 47.26 3.22 20.70
N LEU A 28 48.31 4.04 20.61
CA LEU A 28 48.31 5.41 21.15
C LEU A 28 48.86 6.50 20.18
N LEU A 29 49.05 6.13 18.92
CA LEU A 29 49.00 7.04 17.77
C LEU A 29 47.80 6.55 16.94
N GLY A 30 46.58 6.99 17.23
CA GLY A 30 46.12 8.33 16.85
C GLY A 30 45.72 8.26 15.37
N SER A 31 44.49 7.92 15.03
CA SER A 31 43.26 8.55 15.53
C SER A 31 42.25 7.61 16.19
N ALA A 32 41.72 8.03 17.34
CA ALA A 32 40.27 7.91 17.52
C ALA A 32 39.64 8.80 16.44
N GLY A 33 39.15 8.18 15.36
CA GLY A 33 38.26 8.88 14.46
C GLY A 33 37.01 9.28 15.24
N ALA A 34 36.32 10.33 14.79
CA ALA A 34 34.91 10.47 15.12
C ALA A 34 34.17 9.16 14.76
N ASP A 35 33.02 8.91 15.37
CA ASP A 35 32.05 8.01 14.75
C ASP A 35 31.87 8.50 13.31
N ASP A 36 32.33 7.70 12.35
CA ASP A 36 32.38 8.06 10.94
C ASP A 36 30.91 8.22 10.52
N GLU A 37 30.43 9.47 10.37
CA GLU A 37 29.01 9.81 10.21
C GLU A 37 28.45 9.21 8.92
N HIS A 38 28.13 7.92 9.00
CA HIS A 38 27.81 7.12 7.85
C HIS A 38 26.42 7.53 7.36
N LEU A 39 26.42 8.17 6.19
CA LEU A 39 25.25 8.76 5.58
C LEU A 39 24.08 7.76 5.49
N GLY A 40 22.92 8.18 6.00
CA GLY A 40 21.82 7.27 6.28
C GLY A 40 20.99 6.87 5.05
N LEU A 41 21.53 6.02 4.17
CA LEU A 41 20.93 5.55 2.90
C LEU A 41 20.93 6.60 1.75
N PRO A 42 22.10 7.01 1.23
CA PRO A 42 22.16 7.73 -0.05
C PRO A 42 21.71 6.85 -1.21
N ARG A 43 21.03 7.44 -2.21
CA ARG A 43 20.40 6.70 -3.32
C ARG A 43 20.55 7.41 -4.66
N PHE A 44 20.31 6.66 -5.73
CA PHE A 44 20.24 7.17 -7.12
C PHE A 44 21.43 8.07 -7.52
N PRO A 45 22.69 7.61 -7.33
CA PRO A 45 23.85 8.41 -7.64
C PRO A 45 23.98 8.70 -9.14
N SER A 46 24.47 9.90 -9.49
CA SER A 46 24.96 10.25 -10.83
C SER A 46 26.31 10.97 -10.74
N ILE A 47 27.16 10.83 -11.76
CA ILE A 47 28.56 11.30 -11.70
C ILE A 47 28.83 12.36 -12.80
N SER A 48 29.65 13.36 -12.48
CA SER A 48 29.97 14.45 -13.40
C SER A 48 30.70 13.92 -14.65
N PRO A 49 30.66 14.65 -15.79
CA PRO A 49 31.29 14.19 -17.03
C PRO A 49 32.78 13.83 -16.91
N ASP A 50 33.48 14.46 -15.97
CA ASP A 50 34.91 14.36 -15.67
C ASP A 50 35.23 13.55 -14.40
N GLY A 51 34.23 12.92 -13.75
CA GLY A 51 34.40 12.16 -12.51
C GLY A 51 34.72 12.97 -11.25
N SER A 52 34.79 14.30 -11.33
CA SER A 52 35.24 15.17 -10.23
C SER A 52 34.20 15.39 -9.12
N GLU A 53 32.90 15.28 -9.43
CA GLU A 53 31.79 15.47 -8.50
C GLU A 53 30.71 14.39 -8.72
N LEU A 54 29.95 14.05 -7.68
CA LEU A 54 28.79 13.17 -7.80
C LEU A 54 27.56 13.79 -7.11
N ILE A 55 26.37 13.46 -7.61
CA ILE A 55 25.08 13.79 -7.03
C ILE A 55 24.44 12.52 -6.46
N PHE A 56 23.71 12.63 -5.35
CA PHE A 56 22.84 11.58 -4.83
C PHE A 56 21.57 12.18 -4.22
N SER A 57 20.54 11.34 -4.06
CA SER A 57 19.32 11.64 -3.31
C SER A 57 19.42 11.11 -1.88
N TRP A 58 19.16 11.96 -0.89
CA TRP A 58 19.12 11.58 0.53
C TRP A 58 18.18 12.50 1.31
N GLY A 59 17.35 11.92 2.19
CA GLY A 59 16.36 12.67 2.96
C GLY A 59 15.24 13.29 2.13
N GLY A 60 15.12 12.88 0.85
CA GLY A 60 14.20 13.44 -0.13
C GLY A 60 14.77 14.59 -0.97
N ASP A 61 16.03 15.00 -0.78
CA ASP A 61 16.66 16.09 -1.52
C ASP A 61 17.93 15.63 -2.27
N LEU A 62 18.40 16.47 -3.20
CA LEU A 62 19.66 16.25 -3.91
C LEU A 62 20.84 16.88 -3.17
N TRP A 63 21.95 16.15 -3.18
CA TRP A 63 23.22 16.52 -2.55
C TRP A 63 24.36 16.32 -3.54
N ARG A 64 25.39 17.17 -3.45
CA ARG A 64 26.60 17.14 -4.28
C ARG A 64 27.83 16.99 -3.42
N VAL A 65 28.71 16.04 -3.75
CA VAL A 65 29.96 15.78 -3.03
C VAL A 65 31.09 15.56 -4.04
N PRO A 66 32.38 15.81 -3.71
CA PRO A 66 33.48 15.44 -4.60
C PRO A 66 33.45 13.94 -4.92
N GLY A 67 33.88 13.56 -6.13
CA GLY A 67 33.85 12.16 -6.60
C GLY A 67 34.67 11.18 -5.73
N VAL A 68 35.65 11.71 -5.01
CA VAL A 68 36.50 10.98 -4.04
C VAL A 68 35.91 10.92 -2.61
N GLY A 69 34.79 11.59 -2.36
CA GLY A 69 34.20 11.77 -1.03
C GLY A 69 34.59 13.08 -0.33
N GLY A 70 34.10 13.26 0.89
CA GLY A 70 34.25 14.48 1.69
C GLY A 70 32.91 15.14 2.02
N ASP A 71 32.93 16.47 2.21
CA ASP A 71 31.76 17.25 2.60
C ASP A 71 30.75 17.38 1.44
N ALA A 72 29.48 17.07 1.72
CA ALA A 72 28.39 17.15 0.78
C ALA A 72 27.57 18.46 0.94
N ILE A 73 27.21 19.06 -0.17
CA ILE A 73 26.46 20.32 -0.29
C ILE A 73 25.05 20.01 -0.78
N ARG A 74 24.03 20.44 -0.04
CA ARG A 74 22.62 20.31 -0.42
C ARG A 74 22.30 21.21 -1.61
N LEU A 75 21.71 20.66 -2.67
CA LEU A 75 21.29 21.40 -3.87
C LEU A 75 19.79 21.74 -3.87
N THR A 76 18.95 20.91 -3.24
CA THR A 76 17.49 21.12 -3.19
C THR A 76 16.93 21.06 -1.77
N ARG A 77 15.76 21.69 -1.58
CA ARG A 77 15.04 21.70 -0.30
C ARG A 77 13.54 21.72 -0.59
N HIS A 78 12.88 20.57 -0.51
CA HIS A 78 11.45 20.45 -0.74
C HIS A 78 10.77 19.41 0.17
N GLN A 79 9.46 19.56 0.44
CA GLN A 79 8.69 18.60 1.26
C GLN A 79 8.34 17.29 0.54
N LEU A 80 8.73 17.14 -0.73
CA LEU A 80 8.38 16.02 -1.62
C LEU A 80 9.64 15.61 -2.36
N ASP A 81 9.85 14.30 -2.55
CA ASP A 81 11.15 13.77 -2.95
C ASP A 81 11.65 14.27 -4.33
N ASP A 82 12.93 14.63 -4.37
CA ASP A 82 13.78 14.73 -5.55
C ASP A 82 14.64 13.45 -5.66
N LEU A 83 14.59 12.78 -6.82
CA LEU A 83 15.07 11.40 -7.02
C LEU A 83 16.16 11.34 -8.11
N HIS A 84 16.09 10.37 -9.04
CA HIS A 84 17.10 10.13 -10.09
C HIS A 84 17.54 11.43 -10.78
N SER A 85 18.85 11.61 -10.88
CA SER A 85 19.53 12.76 -11.47
C SER A 85 20.44 12.35 -12.64
N SER A 86 20.86 13.32 -13.46
CA SER A 86 21.85 13.14 -14.52
C SER A 86 22.51 14.48 -14.85
N TRP A 87 23.82 14.48 -15.10
CA TRP A 87 24.61 15.68 -15.41
C TRP A 87 24.57 16.05 -16.88
N SER A 88 24.57 17.34 -17.18
CA SER A 88 24.72 17.83 -18.55
C SER A 88 26.08 17.47 -19.17
N PRO A 89 26.15 17.32 -20.50
CA PRO A 89 27.37 17.13 -21.28
C PRO A 89 28.58 18.02 -20.97
N ASP A 90 28.35 19.21 -20.38
CA ASP A 90 29.34 20.21 -19.99
C ASP A 90 29.59 20.32 -18.46
N GLY A 91 28.81 19.60 -17.63
CA GLY A 91 28.95 19.59 -16.18
C GLY A 91 28.32 20.80 -15.44
N GLU A 92 27.66 21.72 -16.14
CA GLU A 92 27.12 22.95 -15.53
C GLU A 92 25.66 22.84 -15.05
N TRP A 93 24.91 21.85 -15.56
CA TRP A 93 23.50 21.62 -15.22
C TRP A 93 23.27 20.19 -14.74
N ILE A 94 22.29 20.04 -13.85
CA ILE A 94 21.81 18.75 -13.35
C ILE A 94 20.33 18.69 -13.67
N ILE A 95 19.91 17.63 -14.36
CA ILE A 95 18.49 17.29 -14.52
C ILE A 95 18.11 16.25 -13.48
N PHE A 96 16.86 16.24 -13.05
CA PHE A 96 16.37 15.28 -12.08
C PHE A 96 14.86 15.10 -12.13
N THR A 97 14.39 14.02 -11.54
CA THR A 97 12.96 13.76 -11.31
C THR A 97 12.53 14.30 -9.95
N SER A 98 11.42 15.03 -9.90
CA SER A 98 10.88 15.62 -8.67
C SER A 98 9.38 15.49 -8.57
N MET A 99 8.88 15.21 -7.36
CA MET A 99 7.45 15.20 -7.03
C MET A 99 6.87 16.60 -6.72
N ARG A 100 7.66 17.66 -6.78
CA ARG A 100 7.31 18.97 -6.20
C ARG A 100 6.05 19.65 -6.73
N ASP A 101 5.66 19.40 -7.98
CA ASP A 101 4.41 19.91 -8.56
C ASP A 101 3.21 18.96 -8.37
N GLY A 102 3.38 17.92 -7.55
CA GLY A 102 2.41 16.86 -7.29
C GLY A 102 2.61 15.58 -8.08
N TYR A 103 3.36 15.60 -9.19
CA TYR A 103 3.67 14.43 -10.01
C TYR A 103 5.19 14.34 -10.26
N LEU A 104 5.73 13.13 -10.39
CA LEU A 104 7.12 12.92 -10.77
C LEU A 104 7.37 13.45 -12.19
N ASN A 105 7.96 14.65 -12.28
CA ASN A 105 8.27 15.39 -13.51
C ASN A 105 9.77 15.71 -13.59
N LEU A 106 10.26 16.08 -14.77
CA LEU A 106 11.63 16.52 -14.99
C LEU A 106 11.82 18.00 -14.58
N TRP A 107 12.91 18.25 -13.88
CA TRP A 107 13.39 19.56 -13.47
C TRP A 107 14.88 19.68 -13.80
N ARG A 108 15.37 20.92 -13.91
CA ARG A 108 16.80 21.23 -13.95
C ARG A 108 17.19 22.21 -12.86
N ILE A 109 18.46 22.16 -12.48
CA ILE A 109 19.13 23.09 -11.57
C ILE A 109 20.57 23.29 -12.08
N HIS A 110 21.14 24.47 -11.85
CA HIS A 110 22.55 24.73 -12.11
C HIS A 110 23.40 24.03 -11.03
N ARG A 111 24.66 23.68 -11.34
CA ARG A 111 25.55 22.91 -10.44
C ARG A 111 25.79 23.54 -9.05
N ASP A 112 25.53 24.84 -8.91
CA ASP A 112 25.63 25.61 -7.65
C ASP A 112 24.32 25.68 -6.85
N GLY A 113 23.26 24.98 -7.27
CA GLY A 113 21.94 25.02 -6.65
C GLY A 113 21.04 26.17 -7.12
N THR A 114 21.49 27.01 -8.07
CA THR A 114 20.68 28.13 -8.59
C THR A 114 19.87 27.75 -9.84
N ARG A 115 19.04 28.70 -10.33
CA ARG A 115 18.32 28.61 -11.63
C ARG A 115 17.43 27.38 -11.80
N LEU A 116 16.79 26.97 -10.71
CA LEU A 116 15.81 25.89 -10.66
C LEU A 116 14.63 26.11 -11.62
N SER A 117 14.37 25.20 -12.56
CA SER A 117 13.22 25.28 -13.48
C SER A 117 12.61 23.92 -13.85
N GLN A 118 11.31 23.91 -14.13
CA GLN A 118 10.57 22.72 -14.56
C GLN A 118 10.70 22.51 -16.08
N ILE A 119 10.84 21.26 -16.52
CA ILE A 119 10.95 20.87 -17.93
C ILE A 119 9.64 20.21 -18.41
N THR A 120 9.21 19.12 -17.76
CA THR A 120 7.95 18.44 -18.10
C THR A 120 6.84 18.82 -17.13
N HIS A 121 5.60 18.87 -17.61
CA HIS A 121 4.46 19.43 -16.87
C HIS A 121 3.26 18.47 -16.79
N GLY A 122 3.51 17.17 -16.93
CA GLY A 122 2.49 16.12 -17.06
C GLY A 122 1.90 15.64 -15.74
N ASP A 123 0.82 14.87 -15.86
CA ASP A 123 0.13 14.16 -14.76
C ASP A 123 0.45 12.65 -14.72
N ARG A 124 1.48 12.23 -15.46
CA ARG A 124 2.01 10.86 -15.51
C ARG A 124 3.47 10.89 -15.11
N HIS A 125 3.89 9.91 -14.31
CA HIS A 125 5.25 9.85 -13.79
C HIS A 125 6.27 9.51 -14.89
N VAL A 126 7.31 10.34 -15.00
CA VAL A 126 8.48 10.11 -15.86
C VAL A 126 9.62 9.48 -15.06
N ARG A 127 10.41 8.60 -15.70
CA ARG A 127 11.47 7.81 -15.06
C ARG A 127 12.74 7.79 -15.91
N PHE A 128 13.85 7.39 -15.28
CA PHE A 128 15.15 7.17 -15.93
C PHE A 128 15.65 8.35 -16.80
N PRO A 129 15.71 9.58 -16.28
CA PRO A 129 16.27 10.71 -17.02
C PRO A 129 17.73 10.45 -17.41
N ALA A 130 18.11 10.86 -18.61
CA ALA A 130 19.50 10.95 -19.09
C ALA A 130 19.67 12.26 -19.86
N TYR A 131 20.70 13.03 -19.52
CA TYR A 131 21.14 14.16 -20.32
C TYR A 131 22.18 13.65 -21.34
N SER A 132 22.00 13.96 -22.62
CA SER A 132 22.96 13.57 -23.66
C SER A 132 23.03 14.59 -24.80
N LEU A 133 23.76 14.25 -25.87
CA LEU A 133 23.75 14.96 -27.13
C LEU A 133 23.02 14.14 -28.21
N ASP A 134 22.37 14.81 -29.15
CA ASP A 134 21.93 14.20 -30.39
C ASP A 134 23.05 14.17 -31.46
N GLU A 135 22.73 13.68 -32.65
CA GLU A 135 23.70 13.54 -33.75
C GLU A 135 24.23 14.89 -34.29
N ASP A 136 23.50 15.98 -34.05
CA ASP A 136 23.89 17.35 -34.41
C ASP A 136 24.66 18.05 -33.25
N GLY A 137 24.97 17.30 -32.19
CA GLY A 137 25.65 17.80 -30.99
C GLY A 137 24.79 18.73 -30.14
N GLN A 138 23.47 18.73 -30.31
CA GLN A 138 22.55 19.51 -29.48
C GLN A 138 22.21 18.77 -28.20
N SER A 139 22.12 19.52 -27.10
CA SER A 139 21.73 19.02 -25.78
C SER A 139 20.28 18.53 -25.77
N VAL A 140 20.07 17.29 -25.35
CA VAL A 140 18.75 16.64 -25.26
C VAL A 140 18.61 15.83 -23.96
N ILE A 141 17.37 15.60 -23.53
CA ILE A 141 17.05 14.79 -22.37
C ILE A 141 16.18 13.61 -22.79
N THR A 142 16.67 12.40 -22.61
CA THR A 142 15.92 11.15 -22.79
C THR A 142 15.33 10.66 -21.47
N PHE A 143 14.15 10.04 -21.51
CA PHE A 143 13.48 9.47 -20.33
C PHE A 143 12.41 8.44 -20.76
N SER A 144 11.76 7.77 -19.81
CA SER A 144 10.65 6.85 -20.07
C SER A 144 9.36 7.22 -19.34
N GLY A 145 8.22 6.82 -19.88
CA GLY A 145 6.92 7.03 -19.24
C GLY A 145 5.76 6.31 -19.90
N LEU A 146 4.57 6.46 -19.30
CA LEU A 146 3.27 6.00 -19.81
C LEU A 146 2.42 7.23 -20.13
N LEU A 147 2.79 7.99 -21.16
CA LEU A 147 2.21 9.31 -21.43
C LEU A 147 0.93 9.26 -22.26
N GLU A 148 0.83 8.31 -23.20
CA GLU A 148 -0.19 8.33 -24.26
C GLU A 148 -1.37 7.38 -24.05
N ALA A 149 -1.37 6.58 -22.99
CA ALA A 149 -2.45 5.64 -22.62
C ALA A 149 -2.64 4.46 -23.59
N ASP A 150 -1.54 3.83 -24.00
CA ASP A 150 -1.50 2.65 -24.85
C ASP A 150 -2.14 1.40 -24.20
N VAL A 151 -2.58 0.46 -25.06
CA VAL A 151 -3.19 -0.82 -24.62
C VAL A 151 -2.11 -1.84 -24.20
N TYR A 152 -0.94 -1.81 -24.85
CA TYR A 152 0.21 -2.62 -24.44
C TYR A 152 0.75 -2.11 -23.11
N ARG A 153 1.00 -3.02 -22.17
CA ARG A 153 1.41 -2.69 -20.81
C ARG A 153 2.93 -2.59 -20.71
N ASP A 154 3.47 -1.52 -21.27
CA ASP A 154 4.89 -1.18 -21.10
C ASP A 154 5.16 0.31 -21.33
N GLN A 155 6.32 0.78 -20.86
CA GLN A 155 6.77 2.16 -21.01
C GLN A 155 7.22 2.43 -22.46
N ARG A 156 7.26 3.73 -22.82
CA ARG A 156 7.88 4.19 -24.06
C ARG A 156 9.05 5.14 -23.76
N PRO A 157 10.10 5.15 -24.60
CA PRO A 157 11.18 6.12 -24.51
C PRO A 157 10.81 7.42 -25.21
N TYR A 158 11.07 8.54 -24.53
CA TYR A 158 10.80 9.90 -25.00
C TYR A 158 12.08 10.74 -24.95
N VAL A 159 12.05 11.88 -25.65
CA VAL A 159 13.09 12.89 -25.62
C VAL A 159 12.47 14.30 -25.61
N VAL A 160 13.11 15.22 -24.88
CA VAL A 160 12.70 16.63 -24.73
C VAL A 160 13.94 17.54 -24.71
N SER A 161 13.75 18.84 -25.00
CA SER A 161 14.82 19.84 -24.86
C SER A 161 15.07 20.15 -23.38
N PRO A 162 16.32 20.45 -22.95
CA PRO A 162 16.61 20.96 -21.62
C PRO A 162 15.94 22.30 -21.29
N GLU A 163 15.50 23.05 -22.30
CA GLU A 163 14.73 24.29 -22.13
C GLU A 163 13.22 24.04 -21.93
N GLY A 164 12.72 22.81 -22.14
CA GLY A 164 11.29 22.49 -22.09
C GLY A 164 10.72 22.07 -23.45
N GLY A 165 9.50 22.50 -23.75
CA GLY A 165 8.73 22.10 -24.94
C GLY A 165 7.91 20.81 -24.75
N GLU A 166 7.35 20.34 -25.87
CA GLU A 166 6.58 19.09 -25.93
C GLU A 166 7.52 17.87 -26.01
N PRO A 167 7.39 16.87 -25.12
CA PRO A 167 8.12 15.62 -25.27
C PRO A 167 7.68 14.86 -26.53
N ARG A 168 8.63 14.29 -27.25
CA ARG A 168 8.38 13.43 -28.42
C ARG A 168 8.84 12.01 -28.16
N ARG A 169 8.18 11.01 -28.75
CA ARG A 169 8.67 9.62 -28.79
C ARG A 169 10.09 9.60 -29.38
N LEU A 170 10.97 8.79 -28.80
CA LEU A 170 12.31 8.54 -29.35
C LEU A 170 12.24 7.55 -30.52
N HIS A 171 11.36 6.56 -30.40
CA HIS A 171 10.92 5.62 -31.43
C HIS A 171 9.56 5.03 -31.05
N GLU A 172 8.93 4.27 -31.95
CA GLU A 172 7.60 3.67 -31.74
C GLU A 172 7.62 2.31 -31.02
N ALA A 173 8.77 1.65 -30.86
CA ALA A 173 8.87 0.45 -30.04
C ALA A 173 8.77 0.76 -28.54
N PHE A 174 8.20 -0.17 -27.76
CA PHE A 174 8.14 -0.10 -26.30
C PHE A 174 9.50 -0.37 -25.65
N GLY A 175 9.73 0.21 -24.48
CA GLY A 175 10.95 0.06 -23.68
C GLY A 175 11.19 1.17 -22.66
N SER A 176 12.09 0.90 -21.72
CA SER A 176 12.48 1.76 -20.60
C SER A 176 13.98 2.10 -20.60
N ALA A 177 14.39 3.06 -19.76
CA ALA A 177 15.77 3.49 -19.54
C ALA A 177 16.61 3.79 -20.82
N PRO A 178 16.13 4.63 -21.76
CA PRO A 178 16.86 4.96 -22.98
C PRO A 178 18.13 5.79 -22.70
N ARG A 179 19.27 5.33 -23.23
CA ARG A 179 20.56 6.02 -23.21
C ARG A 179 21.09 6.20 -24.64
N LEU A 180 21.24 7.45 -25.07
CA LEU A 180 21.94 7.82 -26.32
C LEU A 180 23.44 7.55 -26.20
N SER A 181 24.05 7.03 -27.26
CA SER A 181 25.51 6.93 -27.38
C SER A 181 26.17 8.32 -27.36
N PRO A 182 27.49 8.44 -27.06
CA PRO A 182 28.15 9.75 -26.95
C PRO A 182 28.14 10.60 -28.24
N ASP A 183 27.94 9.98 -29.40
CA ASP A 183 27.78 10.60 -30.72
C ASP A 183 26.30 10.76 -31.15
N GLY A 184 25.36 10.40 -30.28
CA GLY A 184 23.92 10.46 -30.52
C GLY A 184 23.37 9.46 -31.52
N ARG A 185 24.18 8.62 -32.19
CA ARG A 185 23.75 7.74 -33.30
C ARG A 185 22.94 6.52 -32.84
N ARG A 186 23.27 5.94 -31.69
CA ARG A 186 22.64 4.73 -31.17
C ARG A 186 21.85 5.02 -29.89
N VAL A 187 20.85 4.21 -29.61
CA VAL A 187 20.13 4.20 -28.33
C VAL A 187 20.22 2.81 -27.74
N ALA A 188 20.74 2.68 -26.52
CA ALA A 188 20.57 1.49 -25.71
C ALA A 188 19.31 1.66 -24.84
N PHE A 189 18.45 0.66 -24.73
CA PHE A 189 17.24 0.68 -23.91
C PHE A 189 16.87 -0.72 -23.42
N THR A 190 16.00 -0.81 -22.41
CA THR A 190 15.58 -2.09 -21.80
C THR A 190 14.16 -2.44 -22.23
N ARG A 191 13.91 -3.67 -22.68
CA ARG A 191 12.56 -4.23 -22.93
C ARG A 191 12.24 -5.28 -21.87
N GLY A 192 10.97 -5.42 -21.50
CA GLY A 192 10.54 -6.29 -20.40
C GLY A 192 10.55 -5.58 -19.04
N GLY A 193 10.27 -6.32 -17.97
CA GLY A 193 10.32 -5.83 -16.59
C GLY A 193 9.09 -5.06 -16.13
N TYR A 194 7.95 -5.10 -16.81
CA TYR A 194 6.83 -4.19 -16.50
C TYR A 194 6.20 -4.45 -15.12
N TYR A 195 6.07 -5.73 -14.73
CA TYR A 195 5.45 -6.10 -13.46
C TYR A 195 6.43 -6.19 -12.29
N HIS A 196 7.73 -6.39 -12.56
CA HIS A 196 8.75 -6.53 -11.51
C HIS A 196 9.76 -5.39 -11.39
N ASP A 197 10.21 -4.78 -12.50
CA ASP A 197 11.46 -3.99 -12.51
C ASP A 197 12.58 -4.82 -11.84
N TRP A 198 13.54 -4.21 -11.15
CA TRP A 198 14.48 -4.93 -10.27
C TRP A 198 13.86 -5.41 -8.93
N GLY A 199 12.53 -5.36 -8.78
CA GLY A 199 11.80 -5.62 -7.53
C GLY A 199 11.35 -7.07 -7.28
N ARG A 200 11.47 -7.98 -8.27
CA ARG A 200 11.29 -9.43 -8.09
C ARG A 200 12.60 -10.11 -8.47
N ARG A 201 13.41 -10.49 -7.49
CA ARG A 201 14.69 -11.19 -7.75
C ARG A 201 14.41 -12.52 -8.47
N HIS A 202 15.39 -12.98 -9.26
CA HIS A 202 15.37 -14.28 -9.95
C HIS A 202 14.13 -14.50 -10.84
N TYR A 203 13.68 -13.49 -11.59
CA TYR A 203 12.66 -13.70 -12.60
C TYR A 203 13.26 -14.45 -13.81
N ARG A 204 12.54 -15.48 -14.27
CA ARG A 204 12.98 -16.45 -15.30
C ARG A 204 11.91 -16.71 -16.35
N GLY A 205 11.05 -15.71 -16.56
CA GLY A 205 9.91 -15.79 -17.48
C GLY A 205 10.08 -14.87 -18.70
N PRO A 206 9.09 -14.85 -19.59
CA PRO A 206 9.18 -14.19 -20.90
C PRO A 206 9.15 -12.65 -20.84
N ASP A 207 8.78 -12.03 -19.72
CA ASP A 207 8.87 -10.58 -19.50
C ASP A 207 10.24 -10.14 -18.98
N ALA A 208 11.29 -10.96 -19.13
CA ALA A 208 12.60 -10.70 -18.55
C ALA A 208 13.25 -9.47 -19.19
N MET A 209 13.91 -8.66 -18.37
CA MET A 209 14.58 -7.45 -18.84
C MET A 209 15.72 -7.82 -19.80
N ASN A 210 15.70 -7.24 -20.98
CA ASN A 210 16.71 -7.44 -22.02
C ASN A 210 17.11 -6.12 -22.66
N ILE A 211 18.39 -5.99 -22.99
CA ILE A 211 18.97 -4.77 -23.56
C ILE A 211 18.86 -4.82 -25.09
N TRP A 212 18.35 -3.74 -25.66
CA TRP A 212 18.22 -3.55 -27.10
C TRP A 212 18.97 -2.30 -27.54
N ILE A 213 19.52 -2.34 -28.74
CA ILE A 213 20.19 -1.23 -29.41
C ILE A 213 19.38 -0.83 -30.64
N LEU A 214 19.06 0.45 -30.79
CA LEU A 214 18.55 1.06 -32.02
C LEU A 214 19.68 1.82 -32.72
N ASP A 215 19.92 1.56 -34.00
CA ASP A 215 20.65 2.49 -34.87
C ASP A 215 19.67 3.52 -35.45
N ARG A 216 19.83 4.80 -35.08
CA ARG A 216 18.86 5.85 -35.43
C ARG A 216 18.89 6.26 -36.90
N ARG A 217 19.93 5.89 -37.65
CA ARG A 217 20.06 6.20 -39.09
C ARG A 217 19.46 5.11 -39.96
N GLU A 218 19.64 3.86 -39.54
CA GLU A 218 19.14 2.69 -40.27
C GLU A 218 17.71 2.34 -39.84
N GLY A 219 17.28 2.74 -38.64
CA GLY A 219 15.96 2.44 -38.09
C GLY A 219 15.82 0.98 -37.65
N THR A 220 16.95 0.29 -37.46
CA THR A 220 17.05 -1.14 -37.14
C THR A 220 17.28 -1.35 -35.65
N PHE A 221 16.67 -2.40 -35.10
CA PHE A 221 16.86 -2.80 -33.71
C PHE A 221 17.70 -4.09 -33.64
N GLU A 222 18.46 -4.21 -32.56
CA GLU A 222 19.29 -5.37 -32.27
C GLU A 222 19.16 -5.73 -30.80
N ALA A 223 18.78 -6.99 -30.51
CA ALA A 223 18.87 -7.52 -29.16
C ALA A 223 20.35 -7.72 -28.79
N LEU A 224 20.82 -6.98 -27.80
CA LEU A 224 22.16 -7.17 -27.23
C LEU A 224 22.18 -8.37 -26.26
N THR A 225 21.06 -8.59 -25.57
CA THR A 225 20.84 -9.73 -24.69
C THR A 225 19.52 -10.40 -25.05
N ASP A 226 19.50 -11.73 -25.00
CA ASP A 226 18.31 -12.58 -25.02
C ASP A 226 18.63 -13.82 -24.18
N ARG A 227 18.12 -13.86 -22.95
CA ARG A 227 18.41 -14.95 -22.00
C ARG A 227 17.35 -15.12 -20.92
N ASP A 228 17.48 -16.24 -20.21
CA ASP A 228 16.72 -16.56 -19.02
C ASP A 228 17.25 -15.78 -17.78
N GLY A 229 16.76 -14.56 -17.59
CA GLY A 229 17.06 -13.68 -16.46
C GLY A 229 17.18 -12.20 -16.87
N ASP A 230 17.26 -11.31 -15.88
CA ASP A 230 17.17 -9.87 -16.09
C ASP A 230 18.53 -9.21 -16.39
N ASP A 231 18.61 -8.50 -17.51
CA ASP A 231 19.70 -7.65 -17.97
C ASP A 231 19.16 -6.26 -18.35
N GLY A 232 19.70 -5.18 -17.79
CA GLY A 232 19.12 -3.84 -17.99
C GLY A 232 19.95 -2.67 -17.49
N ASN A 233 19.34 -1.47 -17.52
CA ASN A 233 19.96 -0.19 -17.13
C ASN A 233 21.31 0.09 -17.85
N ALA A 234 21.43 -0.29 -19.12
CA ALA A 234 22.69 -0.14 -19.87
C ALA A 234 23.15 1.31 -20.01
N GLN A 235 24.43 1.57 -19.79
CA GLN A 235 25.11 2.86 -19.87
C GLN A 235 26.29 2.77 -20.86
N TRP A 236 26.51 3.83 -21.66
CA TRP A 236 27.61 3.89 -22.60
C TRP A 236 28.92 4.33 -21.91
N VAL A 237 29.98 3.58 -22.15
CA VAL A 237 31.36 3.96 -21.77
C VAL A 237 31.99 4.78 -22.88
N ASP A 238 31.78 4.38 -24.12
CA ASP A 238 32.15 5.11 -25.34
C ASP A 238 31.14 4.80 -26.47
N GLY A 239 31.47 5.02 -27.74
CA GLY A 239 30.57 4.72 -28.87
C GLY A 239 30.43 3.22 -29.23
N ARG A 240 31.20 2.33 -28.60
CA ARG A 240 31.25 0.88 -28.88
C ARG A 240 31.09 -0.01 -27.64
N THR A 241 31.26 0.53 -26.44
CA THR A 241 31.29 -0.23 -25.19
C THR A 241 30.09 0.13 -24.32
N LEU A 242 29.38 -0.90 -23.85
CA LEU A 242 28.28 -0.78 -22.88
C LEU A 242 28.67 -1.44 -21.55
N VAL A 243 28.17 -0.85 -20.46
CA VAL A 243 28.16 -1.45 -19.11
C VAL A 243 26.72 -1.52 -18.63
N PHE A 244 26.32 -2.60 -17.96
CA PHE A 244 24.93 -2.86 -17.60
C PHE A 244 24.79 -3.74 -16.35
N MET A 245 23.60 -3.71 -15.74
CA MET A 245 23.22 -4.55 -14.59
C MET A 245 22.71 -5.91 -15.09
N SER A 246 23.12 -7.00 -14.43
CA SER A 246 22.69 -8.36 -14.76
C SER A 246 22.78 -9.31 -13.55
N ASP A 247 21.86 -10.27 -13.43
CA ASP A 247 21.84 -11.29 -12.36
C ASP A 247 22.52 -12.63 -12.74
N ARG A 248 23.23 -12.67 -13.88
CA ARG A 248 23.60 -13.88 -14.63
C ARG A 248 24.53 -14.93 -13.96
N GLU A 249 25.40 -14.58 -13.02
CA GLU A 249 26.48 -15.48 -12.55
C GLU A 249 26.59 -15.69 -11.03
N LEU A 250 25.88 -14.91 -10.21
CA LEU A 250 26.08 -14.88 -8.74
C LEU A 250 24.77 -14.84 -7.94
N ASP A 251 23.61 -15.07 -8.56
CA ASP A 251 22.29 -14.87 -7.94
C ASP A 251 22.16 -13.48 -7.27
N THR A 252 22.91 -12.51 -7.80
CA THR A 252 23.09 -11.15 -7.27
C THR A 252 23.35 -10.21 -8.43
N VAL A 253 22.61 -9.12 -8.51
CA VAL A 253 22.73 -8.13 -9.60
C VAL A 253 24.09 -7.44 -9.52
N ASN A 254 24.90 -7.62 -10.56
CA ASN A 254 26.26 -7.09 -10.67
C ASN A 254 26.44 -6.30 -11.99
N LEU A 255 27.54 -5.56 -12.12
CA LEU A 255 27.91 -4.91 -13.38
C LEU A 255 28.66 -5.85 -14.31
N TYR A 256 28.33 -5.73 -15.59
CA TYR A 256 28.98 -6.42 -16.70
C TYR A 256 29.25 -5.44 -17.83
N ARG A 257 30.27 -5.74 -18.64
CA ARG A 257 30.75 -4.96 -19.78
C ARG A 257 30.65 -5.79 -21.05
N VAL A 258 30.33 -5.14 -22.17
CA VAL A 258 30.42 -5.72 -23.51
C VAL A 258 30.98 -4.69 -24.49
N ASP A 259 31.83 -5.15 -25.41
CA ASP A 259 32.29 -4.37 -26.57
C ASP A 259 31.50 -4.84 -27.79
N LEU A 260 30.91 -3.90 -28.52
CA LEU A 260 30.06 -4.16 -29.69
C LEU A 260 30.88 -4.39 -30.97
N ASP A 261 32.16 -4.00 -30.99
CA ASP A 261 33.09 -4.22 -32.10
C ASP A 261 33.80 -5.60 -31.99
N ASP A 262 33.64 -6.33 -30.88
CA ASP A 262 34.10 -7.72 -30.70
C ASP A 262 33.17 -8.69 -31.45
N GLU A 263 33.70 -9.51 -32.37
CA GLU A 263 32.92 -10.49 -33.14
C GLU A 263 32.22 -11.52 -32.24
N ASP A 264 32.82 -11.86 -31.09
CA ASP A 264 32.25 -12.80 -30.11
C ASP A 264 31.35 -12.09 -29.07
N ARG A 265 31.32 -10.75 -29.04
CA ARG A 265 30.64 -9.88 -28.05
C ARG A 265 30.71 -10.41 -26.61
N GLN A 266 31.90 -10.76 -26.15
CA GLN A 266 32.06 -11.43 -24.87
C GLN A 266 31.66 -10.51 -23.71
N VAL A 267 30.57 -10.85 -23.03
CA VAL A 267 30.16 -10.16 -21.80
C VAL A 267 31.11 -10.54 -20.67
N ARG A 268 31.70 -9.56 -20.00
CA ARG A 268 32.66 -9.73 -18.91
C ARG A 268 32.14 -9.09 -17.64
N ARG A 269 32.21 -9.80 -16.52
CA ARG A 269 31.83 -9.28 -15.20
C ARG A 269 32.83 -8.22 -14.72
N LEU A 270 32.33 -7.12 -14.16
CA LEU A 270 33.12 -6.03 -13.56
C LEU A 270 33.07 -6.03 -12.04
N THR A 271 32.01 -6.55 -11.42
CA THR A 271 31.85 -6.58 -9.96
C THR A 271 31.50 -7.97 -9.44
N GLY A 272 31.88 -8.26 -8.19
CA GLY A 272 31.64 -9.54 -7.53
C GLY A 272 30.92 -9.39 -6.19
N PHE A 273 29.86 -8.58 -6.13
CA PHE A 273 29.01 -8.50 -4.94
C PHE A 273 28.19 -9.79 -4.80
N GLU A 274 28.15 -10.33 -3.59
CA GLU A 274 27.38 -11.52 -3.23
C GLU A 274 26.29 -11.15 -2.21
N GLY A 275 25.05 -11.58 -2.43
CA GLY A 275 23.91 -11.35 -1.52
C GLY A 275 23.42 -9.90 -1.41
N ARG A 276 24.09 -8.94 -2.04
CA ARG A 276 23.72 -7.52 -2.09
C ARG A 276 23.73 -7.04 -3.54
N ASP A 277 22.53 -6.92 -4.11
CA ASP A 277 22.35 -6.41 -5.47
C ASP A 277 22.88 -4.98 -5.62
N ILE A 278 23.35 -4.63 -6.82
CA ILE A 278 23.45 -3.24 -7.27
C ILE A 278 22.02 -2.73 -7.49
N GLN A 279 21.63 -1.60 -6.87
CA GLN A 279 20.31 -1.00 -7.09
C GLN A 279 20.31 0.11 -8.15
N HIS A 280 21.43 0.80 -8.32
CA HIS A 280 21.59 1.84 -9.33
C HIS A 280 23.05 2.02 -9.69
N PHE A 281 23.33 2.50 -10.89
CA PHE A 281 24.66 2.97 -11.26
C PHE A 281 24.61 4.03 -12.36
N ASP A 282 25.69 4.81 -12.46
CA ASP A 282 25.91 5.77 -13.53
C ASP A 282 27.38 5.75 -13.97
N VAL A 283 27.66 6.24 -15.18
CA VAL A 283 29.00 6.21 -15.80
C VAL A 283 29.39 7.62 -16.22
N ALA A 284 30.58 8.07 -15.83
CA ALA A 284 31.12 9.37 -16.21
C ALA A 284 31.28 9.44 -17.72
N ARG A 285 31.00 10.60 -18.31
CA ARG A 285 30.96 10.78 -19.77
C ARG A 285 32.32 10.55 -20.46
N HIS A 286 33.42 10.62 -19.72
CA HIS A 286 34.76 10.25 -20.20
C HIS A 286 35.01 8.73 -20.26
N GLY A 287 34.11 7.91 -19.72
CA GLY A 287 34.18 6.44 -19.77
C GLY A 287 35.20 5.83 -18.81
N ASP A 288 35.77 6.62 -17.91
CA ASP A 288 36.83 6.21 -16.98
C ASP A 288 36.32 5.76 -15.61
N THR A 289 35.16 6.27 -15.17
CA THR A 289 34.64 6.07 -13.81
C THR A 289 33.16 5.69 -13.82
N ALA A 290 32.79 4.66 -13.05
CA ALA A 290 31.40 4.37 -12.70
C ALA A 290 31.14 4.67 -11.21
N VAL A 291 29.90 5.05 -10.89
CA VAL A 291 29.40 5.19 -9.52
C VAL A 291 28.25 4.19 -9.29
N LEU A 292 28.30 3.44 -8.20
CA LEU A 292 27.39 2.34 -7.90
C LEU A 292 26.65 2.60 -6.57
N HIS A 293 25.36 2.26 -6.50
CA HIS A 293 24.62 2.14 -5.25
C HIS A 293 24.46 0.65 -4.92
N VAL A 294 25.05 0.24 -3.80
CA VAL A 294 24.89 -1.11 -3.23
C VAL A 294 24.50 -0.95 -1.76
N TRP A 295 23.34 -1.49 -1.40
CA TRP A 295 22.82 -1.51 -0.04
C TRP A 295 22.59 -0.09 0.53
N ASP A 296 23.46 0.34 1.45
CA ASP A 296 23.50 1.66 2.10
C ASP A 296 24.65 2.55 1.63
N THR A 297 25.47 2.07 0.69
CA THR A 297 26.76 2.65 0.37
C THR A 297 26.87 2.98 -1.11
N ILE A 298 27.49 4.13 -1.41
CA ILE A 298 27.91 4.48 -2.78
C ILE A 298 29.37 4.09 -2.98
N TYR A 299 29.67 3.47 -4.13
CA TYR A 299 31.01 3.05 -4.53
C TYR A 299 31.43 3.75 -5.82
N THR A 300 32.73 3.97 -6.01
CA THR A 300 33.33 4.29 -7.32
C THR A 300 34.09 3.09 -7.88
N LEU A 301 34.11 2.96 -9.20
CA LEU A 301 34.83 1.91 -9.92
C LEU A 301 35.59 2.53 -11.10
N ASP A 302 36.88 2.26 -11.21
CA ASP A 302 37.71 2.63 -12.35
C ASP A 302 37.43 1.65 -13.50
N LEU A 303 36.98 2.15 -14.65
CA LEU A 303 36.66 1.36 -15.85
C LEU A 303 37.85 1.23 -16.81
N THR A 304 38.96 1.89 -16.51
CA THR A 304 40.21 1.86 -17.29
C THR A 304 41.15 0.74 -16.86
N ASP A 305 41.09 0.34 -15.58
CA ASP A 305 41.78 -0.82 -15.02
C ASP A 305 40.82 -2.03 -14.94
N PRO A 306 41.04 -3.11 -15.72
CA PRO A 306 40.15 -4.28 -15.72
C PRO A 306 40.18 -5.09 -14.42
N GLU A 307 41.15 -4.86 -13.54
CA GLU A 307 41.27 -5.52 -12.22
C GLU A 307 40.83 -4.58 -11.07
N ALA A 308 40.18 -3.45 -11.37
CA ALA A 308 39.73 -2.51 -10.35
C ALA A 308 38.60 -3.09 -9.48
N GLU A 309 38.76 -2.98 -8.16
CA GLU A 309 37.70 -3.27 -7.19
C GLU A 309 36.90 -2.00 -6.83
N PRO A 310 35.56 -2.09 -6.64
CA PRO A 310 34.75 -0.96 -6.18
C PRO A 310 35.21 -0.39 -4.83
N ARG A 311 35.34 0.94 -4.74
CA ARG A 311 35.80 1.64 -3.54
C ARG A 311 34.67 2.46 -2.91
N PRO A 312 34.35 2.31 -1.62
CA PRO A 312 33.28 3.07 -0.99
C PRO A 312 33.64 4.56 -0.90
N VAL A 313 32.69 5.42 -1.26
CA VAL A 313 32.83 6.88 -1.17
C VAL A 313 32.33 7.33 0.20
N ARG A 314 33.24 7.85 1.04
CA ARG A 314 32.88 8.41 2.35
C ARG A 314 32.35 9.83 2.18
N MET A 315 31.22 10.12 2.79
CA MET A 315 30.51 11.40 2.64
C MET A 315 30.16 11.93 4.03
N HIS A 316 30.37 13.22 4.24
CA HIS A 316 29.95 13.92 5.45
C HIS A 316 28.85 14.91 5.06
N VAL A 317 27.75 14.90 5.81
CA VAL A 317 26.65 15.87 5.65
C VAL A 317 26.55 16.64 6.97
N GLY A 318 26.66 17.96 6.91
CA GLY A 318 26.51 18.80 8.09
C GLY A 318 25.11 18.69 8.71
N ASP A 319 25.00 19.07 9.99
CA ASP A 319 23.77 19.05 10.79
C ASP A 319 22.75 20.12 10.34
N GLU A 320 22.30 20.03 9.09
CA GLU A 320 21.34 20.95 8.44
C GLU A 320 19.86 20.55 8.65
N GLY A 321 19.57 19.86 9.76
CA GLY A 321 18.21 19.73 10.28
C GLY A 321 17.19 19.09 9.33
N HIS A 322 17.40 17.82 8.95
CA HIS A 322 16.24 16.99 8.61
C HIS A 322 15.48 16.67 9.90
N ASP A 323 14.22 17.10 9.96
CA ASP A 323 13.34 16.79 11.11
C ASP A 323 13.26 15.28 11.30
N ASP A 324 13.85 14.80 12.40
CA ASP A 324 13.79 13.41 12.83
C ASP A 324 12.39 13.01 13.34
N HIS A 325 11.48 13.99 13.50
CA HIS A 325 10.10 13.78 13.90
C HIS A 325 9.08 14.73 13.23
N GLU A 326 7.91 14.20 12.85
CA GLU A 326 6.75 14.98 12.37
C GLU A 326 5.79 15.34 13.53
N LEU A 327 5.13 16.50 13.47
CA LEU A 327 3.95 16.81 14.31
C LEU A 327 2.65 16.54 13.55
N ARG A 328 1.91 15.51 13.98
CA ARG A 328 0.68 15.07 13.32
C ARG A 328 -0.57 15.26 14.16
N ARG A 329 -1.61 15.86 13.58
CA ARG A 329 -2.97 15.92 14.17
C ARG A 329 -3.74 14.64 13.87
N ILE A 330 -4.33 14.02 14.89
CA ILE A 330 -5.02 12.73 14.77
C ILE A 330 -6.53 12.82 14.47
N ASP A 331 -7.10 14.03 14.32
CA ASP A 331 -8.57 14.25 14.29
C ASP A 331 -9.31 13.67 13.08
N ARG A 332 -8.56 13.10 12.12
CA ARG A 332 -9.04 12.40 10.92
C ARG A 332 -8.35 11.05 10.67
N ASP A 333 -7.63 10.51 11.65
CA ASP A 333 -6.88 9.25 11.52
C ASP A 333 -7.52 8.09 12.30
N VAL A 334 -8.81 8.19 12.64
CA VAL A 334 -9.52 7.15 13.40
C VAL A 334 -9.81 5.94 12.52
N THR A 335 -9.32 4.77 12.93
CA THR A 335 -9.52 3.49 12.24
C THR A 335 -10.52 2.58 12.95
N GLU A 336 -10.66 2.69 14.27
CA GLU A 336 -11.58 1.90 15.09
C GLU A 336 -12.19 2.72 16.24
N ALA A 337 -13.42 2.41 16.67
CA ALA A 337 -14.06 3.00 17.84
C ALA A 337 -15.03 2.06 18.59
N ARG A 338 -14.98 2.10 19.93
CA ARG A 338 -15.83 1.35 20.87
C ARG A 338 -16.40 2.24 21.96
N LEU A 339 -17.72 2.24 22.10
CA LEU A 339 -18.40 2.89 23.21
C LEU A 339 -18.36 1.99 24.45
N SER A 340 -18.14 2.56 25.63
CA SER A 340 -18.21 1.83 26.90
C SER A 340 -19.63 1.28 27.16
N PRO A 341 -19.78 0.21 27.97
CA PRO A 341 -21.08 -0.42 28.22
C PRO A 341 -22.16 0.53 28.78
N ASP A 342 -21.75 1.51 29.59
CA ASP A 342 -22.61 2.57 30.15
C ASP A 342 -22.96 3.68 29.15
N GLY A 343 -22.39 3.64 27.95
CA GLY A 343 -22.68 4.54 26.86
C GLY A 343 -22.03 5.92 26.95
N ARG A 344 -21.08 6.13 27.87
CA ARG A 344 -20.54 7.46 28.25
C ARG A 344 -19.12 7.74 27.80
N THR A 345 -18.25 6.75 27.66
CA THR A 345 -16.86 6.90 27.19
C THR A 345 -16.71 6.31 25.79
N MET A 346 -16.03 7.02 24.89
CA MET A 346 -15.61 6.47 23.61
C MET A 346 -14.12 6.13 23.69
N ALA A 347 -13.78 4.85 23.51
CA ALA A 347 -12.44 4.41 23.14
C ALA A 347 -12.31 4.41 21.61
N TYR A 348 -11.14 4.76 21.09
CA TYR A 348 -10.87 4.78 19.66
C TYR A 348 -9.38 4.63 19.38
N ILE A 349 -9.08 4.09 18.20
CA ILE A 349 -7.72 3.99 17.69
C ILE A 349 -7.54 5.05 16.63
N ALA A 350 -6.58 5.94 16.86
CA ALA A 350 -6.22 7.00 15.93
C ALA A 350 -4.72 6.96 15.67
N TYR A 351 -4.33 6.88 14.39
CA TYR A 351 -2.94 6.69 13.96
C TYR A 351 -2.21 5.57 14.74
N GLY A 352 -2.92 4.45 14.94
CA GLY A 352 -2.42 3.26 15.63
C GLY A 352 -2.19 3.37 17.14
N ARG A 353 -2.61 4.45 17.81
CA ARG A 353 -2.58 4.59 19.29
C ARG A 353 -3.98 4.52 19.89
N VAL A 354 -4.09 4.03 21.13
CA VAL A 354 -5.37 3.96 21.86
C VAL A 354 -5.65 5.28 22.59
N TYR A 355 -6.86 5.80 22.38
CA TYR A 355 -7.37 7.01 22.99
C TYR A 355 -8.73 6.80 23.64
N VAL A 356 -9.02 7.58 24.68
CA VAL A 356 -10.37 7.70 25.28
C VAL A 356 -10.81 9.16 25.40
N ARG A 357 -12.13 9.37 25.40
CA ARG A 357 -12.80 10.64 25.73
C ARG A 357 -14.19 10.36 26.29
N HIS A 358 -14.69 11.19 27.21
CA HIS A 358 -16.12 11.20 27.53
C HIS A 358 -16.93 11.64 26.30
N THR A 359 -18.17 11.17 26.15
CA THR A 359 -19.02 11.40 24.97
C THR A 359 -19.60 12.81 24.90
N ASP A 360 -19.45 13.63 25.94
CA ASP A 360 -19.91 15.02 25.94
C ASP A 360 -19.11 15.92 24.97
N ARG A 361 -19.64 17.13 24.74
CA ARG A 361 -18.94 18.19 24.00
C ARG A 361 -17.81 18.73 24.86
N HIS A 362 -16.72 19.16 24.22
CA HIS A 362 -15.54 19.75 24.88
C HIS A 362 -14.87 18.85 25.95
N SER A 363 -15.20 17.55 26.01
CA SER A 363 -14.48 16.59 26.83
C SER A 363 -13.08 16.33 26.27
N ALA A 364 -12.07 16.33 27.14
CA ALA A 364 -10.68 16.13 26.74
C ALA A 364 -10.44 14.74 26.13
N THR A 365 -9.68 14.72 25.04
CA THR A 365 -9.04 13.51 24.51
C THR A 365 -7.86 13.13 25.42
N ARG A 366 -7.72 11.83 25.72
CA ARG A 366 -6.60 11.27 26.51
C ARG A 366 -6.01 10.06 25.80
N ALA A 367 -4.69 10.07 25.61
CA ALA A 367 -3.96 8.88 25.17
C ALA A 367 -3.94 7.85 26.31
N VAL A 368 -4.36 6.62 26.03
CA VAL A 368 -4.18 5.46 26.92
C VAL A 368 -2.75 4.93 26.80
N THR A 369 -2.21 4.97 25.58
CA THR A 369 -0.87 4.50 25.22
C THR A 369 -0.01 5.67 24.70
N PRO A 370 0.35 6.66 25.54
CA PRO A 370 1.15 7.82 25.11
C PRO A 370 2.57 7.42 24.69
N GLY A 371 3.15 8.15 23.74
CA GLY A 371 4.56 8.02 23.34
C GLY A 371 4.95 6.75 22.57
N THR A 372 4.06 5.77 22.44
CA THR A 372 4.34 4.53 21.68
C THR A 372 4.33 4.74 20.17
N HIS A 373 5.10 3.92 19.45
CA HIS A 373 5.03 3.78 17.99
C HIS A 373 4.40 2.45 17.57
N ALA A 374 4.21 1.53 18.51
CA ALA A 374 3.54 0.26 18.28
C ALA A 374 2.11 0.46 17.79
N ARG A 375 1.66 -0.48 16.97
CA ARG A 375 0.31 -0.50 16.46
C ARG A 375 -0.63 -1.17 17.44
N HIS A 376 -1.75 -0.48 17.62
CA HIS A 376 -2.89 -0.96 18.38
C HIS A 376 -4.03 -1.30 17.40
N ARG A 377 -4.81 -2.33 17.71
CA ARG A 377 -6.04 -2.73 16.99
C ARG A 377 -6.98 -3.51 17.91
N ASP A 378 -8.20 -3.78 17.45
CA ASP A 378 -9.17 -4.70 18.04
C ASP A 378 -9.61 -4.30 19.46
N LEU A 379 -10.19 -3.10 19.59
CA LEU A 379 -10.73 -2.62 20.85
C LEU A 379 -11.91 -3.48 21.33
N ALA A 380 -11.89 -3.86 22.60
CA ALA A 380 -13.03 -4.48 23.29
C ALA A 380 -13.12 -4.03 24.77
N TRP A 381 -14.30 -3.59 25.21
CA TRP A 381 -14.56 -3.32 26.62
C TRP A 381 -14.89 -4.61 27.37
N SER A 382 -14.50 -4.71 28.64
CA SER A 382 -15.11 -5.67 29.56
C SER A 382 -16.61 -5.36 29.75
N PRO A 383 -17.47 -6.36 30.07
CA PRO A 383 -18.91 -6.14 30.19
C PRO A 383 -19.31 -5.14 31.30
N ASP A 384 -18.53 -5.11 32.37
CA ASP A 384 -18.68 -4.16 33.48
C ASP A 384 -18.19 -2.73 33.15
N GLY A 385 -17.42 -2.56 32.05
CA GLY A 385 -16.82 -1.30 31.64
C GLY A 385 -15.59 -0.86 32.46
N VAL A 386 -15.05 -1.71 33.34
CA VAL A 386 -13.87 -1.39 34.16
C VAL A 386 -12.58 -1.42 33.33
N SER A 387 -12.51 -2.32 32.34
CA SER A 387 -11.31 -2.62 31.56
C SER A 387 -11.51 -2.44 30.06
N LEU A 388 -10.45 -1.99 29.38
CA LEU A 388 -10.38 -1.87 27.93
C LEU A 388 -9.27 -2.78 27.39
N TYR A 389 -9.66 -3.80 26.63
CA TYR A 389 -8.73 -4.69 25.93
C TYR A 389 -8.42 -4.20 24.52
N PHE A 390 -7.21 -4.50 24.06
CA PHE A 390 -6.76 -4.29 22.69
C PHE A 390 -5.56 -5.16 22.34
N THR A 391 -5.37 -5.41 21.05
CA THR A 391 -4.12 -5.93 20.49
C THR A 391 -3.09 -4.79 20.44
N ASN A 392 -1.84 -5.09 20.80
CA ASN A 392 -0.68 -4.19 20.73
C ASN A 392 0.54 -5.01 20.24
N ASP A 393 1.39 -4.40 19.41
CA ASP A 393 2.58 -5.06 18.86
C ASP A 393 3.95 -4.58 19.38
N SER A 394 3.96 -3.87 20.52
CA SER A 394 5.17 -3.27 21.10
C SER A 394 6.24 -4.27 21.57
N ASP A 395 5.92 -5.55 21.66
CA ASP A 395 6.84 -6.62 22.07
C ASP A 395 7.47 -7.39 20.88
N GLY A 396 7.15 -6.99 19.64
CA GLY A 396 7.60 -7.65 18.40
C GLY A 396 6.59 -8.64 17.82
N THR A 397 5.71 -9.19 18.66
CA THR A 397 4.57 -10.05 18.28
C THR A 397 3.26 -9.26 18.35
N GLU A 398 2.14 -9.81 17.90
CA GLU A 398 0.82 -9.26 18.28
C GLU A 398 0.36 -9.90 19.61
N SER A 399 0.06 -9.07 20.60
CA SER A 399 -0.28 -9.50 21.97
C SER A 399 -1.50 -8.73 22.50
N ILE A 400 -2.27 -9.35 23.40
CA ILE A 400 -3.50 -8.76 23.97
C ILE A 400 -3.18 -8.11 25.31
N TYR A 401 -3.48 -6.81 25.42
CA TYR A 401 -3.27 -5.99 26.61
C TYR A 401 -4.61 -5.53 27.21
N GLU A 402 -4.59 -5.25 28.51
CA GLU A 402 -5.67 -4.61 29.27
C GLU A 402 -5.22 -3.20 29.71
N ALA A 403 -6.09 -2.21 29.56
CA ALA A 403 -5.99 -0.91 30.20
C ALA A 403 -7.04 -0.72 31.29
N ARG A 404 -6.63 -0.19 32.43
CA ARG A 404 -7.49 0.24 33.56
C ARG A 404 -7.19 1.68 33.97
N VAL A 405 -8.14 2.38 34.58
CA VAL A 405 -7.92 3.75 35.08
C VAL A 405 -7.03 3.74 36.32
N ALA A 406 -5.84 4.34 36.21
CA ALA A 406 -4.94 4.52 37.35
C ALA A 406 -5.36 5.71 38.21
N LEU A 407 -5.69 6.84 37.57
CA LEU A 407 -5.97 8.11 38.27
C LEU A 407 -7.04 8.94 37.54
N THR A 408 -7.96 9.51 38.30
CA THR A 408 -9.04 10.40 37.85
C THR A 408 -8.86 11.85 38.28
N ARG A 409 -9.54 12.77 37.59
CA ARG A 409 -9.56 14.20 37.92
C ARG A 409 -10.15 14.46 39.32
N GLY A 410 -11.21 13.75 39.71
CA GLY A 410 -11.81 13.83 41.04
C GLY A 410 -10.90 13.33 42.16
N GLU A 411 -10.06 12.32 41.94
CA GLU A 411 -9.04 11.87 42.91
C GLU A 411 -7.93 12.91 43.10
N ILE A 412 -7.45 13.53 42.00
CA ILE A 412 -6.48 14.64 42.06
C ILE A 412 -7.08 15.82 42.85
N ARG A 413 -8.32 16.22 42.52
CA ARG A 413 -9.01 17.32 43.20
C ARG A 413 -9.17 17.05 44.70
N ARG A 414 -9.66 15.87 45.09
CA ARG A 414 -9.81 15.45 46.50
C ARG A 414 -8.49 15.40 47.26
N THR A 415 -7.37 15.18 46.59
CA THR A 415 -6.03 15.17 47.21
C THR A 415 -5.50 16.59 47.42
N TYR A 416 -5.71 17.48 46.44
CA TYR A 416 -5.39 18.90 46.53
C TYR A 416 -6.23 19.62 47.61
N GLU A 417 -7.55 19.41 47.60
CA GLU A 417 -8.48 20.00 48.57
C GLU A 417 -8.28 19.49 50.01
N ARG A 418 -7.64 18.33 50.19
CA ARG A 418 -7.22 17.81 51.51
C ARG A 418 -6.02 18.55 52.12
N HIS A 419 -5.32 19.41 51.38
CA HIS A 419 -4.17 20.18 51.85
C HIS A 419 -4.33 21.71 51.71
N PRO A 420 -5.35 22.34 52.32
CA PRO A 420 -5.63 23.78 52.16
C PRO A 420 -4.74 24.65 53.08
N GLY A 421 -3.45 24.78 52.74
CA GLY A 421 -2.49 25.67 53.41
C GLY A 421 -1.62 24.97 54.46
N GLY A 422 -0.30 25.16 54.38
CA GLY A 422 0.67 24.40 55.17
C GLY A 422 1.06 25.01 56.52
N GLU A 423 1.62 24.17 57.39
CA GLU A 423 2.51 24.64 58.45
C GLU A 423 3.92 24.89 57.91
N SER A 424 4.54 25.95 58.39
CA SER A 424 5.94 26.29 58.13
C SER A 424 6.86 25.28 58.83
N ALA A 425 7.53 24.42 58.05
CA ALA A 425 8.74 23.75 58.52
C ALA A 425 9.89 24.78 58.58
N ALA A 426 10.47 24.96 59.76
CA ALA A 426 11.31 26.11 60.08
C ALA A 426 12.53 26.31 59.16
N THR A 427 12.73 27.55 58.70
CA THR A 427 13.95 28.02 58.05
C THR A 427 15.11 28.10 59.05
N PRO A 428 16.30 27.54 58.75
CA PRO A 428 17.57 28.05 59.25
C PRO A 428 18.02 29.28 58.43
N ASP A 429 18.70 30.22 59.09
CA ASP A 429 19.04 31.57 58.59
C ASP A 429 19.64 31.67 57.17
N PRO A 430 19.30 32.71 56.37
CA PRO A 430 19.90 32.95 55.06
C PRO A 430 21.18 33.82 55.13
N ALA A 431 22.15 33.51 54.27
CA ALA A 431 23.25 34.40 53.89
C ALA A 431 23.15 34.72 52.37
N PRO A 432 23.62 35.89 51.91
CA PRO A 432 22.83 36.68 50.96
C PRO A 432 23.16 36.50 49.48
N ARG A 433 22.17 36.81 48.63
CA ARG A 433 22.35 37.27 47.25
C ARG A 433 21.57 38.58 47.04
N ALA A 434 22.26 39.61 46.55
CA ALA A 434 21.67 40.87 46.07
C ALA A 434 20.94 40.60 44.73
N ALA A 435 19.72 41.11 44.50
CA ALA A 435 19.36 42.50 44.08
C ALA A 435 19.91 42.87 42.67
N ALA A 436 19.20 43.60 41.80
CA ALA A 436 18.03 44.47 41.97
C ALA A 436 17.22 44.53 40.63
N ASP A 437 15.88 44.55 40.62
CA ASP A 437 14.96 45.71 40.58
C ASP A 437 14.64 46.28 39.17
N VAL A 438 13.47 46.98 39.09
CA VAL A 438 12.97 48.03 38.14
C VAL A 438 11.50 47.72 37.69
N PRO A 439 10.56 48.70 37.74
CA PRO A 439 9.45 48.58 38.72
C PRO A 439 8.02 49.00 38.26
N ASP A 440 7.05 48.91 39.20
CA ASP A 440 5.77 49.67 39.43
C ASP A 440 4.88 50.15 38.25
N ALA A 441 3.59 49.78 38.18
CA ALA A 441 2.39 50.31 38.90
C ALA A 441 1.80 51.60 38.24
N THR A 442 0.49 51.95 38.23
CA THR A 442 -0.76 51.63 38.98
C THR A 442 -1.99 51.66 38.01
N GLY A 443 -3.25 51.28 38.31
CA GLY A 443 -3.94 50.77 39.51
C GLY A 443 -5.42 51.26 39.60
N ALA A 444 -6.18 50.73 40.60
CA ALA A 444 -7.56 51.11 41.01
C ALA A 444 -8.79 50.65 40.17
N THR A 445 -9.94 50.50 40.86
CA THR A 445 -11.17 49.77 40.47
C THR A 445 -12.45 50.64 40.49
N ALA A 446 -13.42 50.38 39.60
CA ALA A 446 -14.86 50.66 39.81
C ALA A 446 -15.78 49.86 38.83
N GLU A 447 -17.00 49.54 39.29
CA GLU A 447 -18.12 48.85 38.61
C GLU A 447 -18.94 49.76 37.64
N PRO A 448 -20.03 49.32 36.96
CA PRO A 448 -20.34 48.03 36.28
C PRO A 448 -20.98 48.19 34.87
N ASP A 449 -21.42 47.06 34.29
CA ASP A 449 -22.64 46.86 33.45
C ASP A 449 -22.58 46.84 31.90
N GLN A 450 -23.39 45.93 31.32
CA GLN A 450 -23.93 45.80 29.94
C GLN A 450 -23.06 45.59 28.67
N ALA A 451 -23.26 44.40 28.08
CA ALA A 451 -23.73 44.10 26.70
C ALA A 451 -22.88 44.32 25.42
N ASP A 452 -23.11 43.36 24.50
CA ASP A 452 -22.94 43.32 23.04
C ASP A 452 -21.55 43.26 22.36
N GLU A 453 -21.58 42.69 21.14
CA GLU A 453 -20.48 42.30 20.23
C GLU A 453 -19.70 43.52 19.67
N PRO A 454 -18.50 43.37 19.05
CA PRO A 454 -18.48 43.08 17.59
C PRO A 454 -17.17 42.44 16.98
N GLU A 455 -17.24 42.04 15.71
CA GLU A 455 -16.14 41.95 14.71
C GLU A 455 -15.93 43.31 13.97
N PRO A 456 -15.04 43.53 12.96
CA PRO A 456 -13.78 42.86 12.52
C PRO A 456 -12.57 43.84 12.26
N GLU A 457 -11.40 43.28 11.89
CA GLU A 457 -10.31 43.69 10.90
C GLU A 457 -10.04 45.17 10.44
N PRO A 458 -8.91 45.52 9.72
CA PRO A 458 -7.52 44.98 9.66
C PRO A 458 -6.34 46.04 9.58
N GLU A 459 -5.07 45.56 9.64
CA GLU A 459 -3.74 45.95 9.02
C GLU A 459 -3.41 47.31 8.28
N PRO A 460 -2.14 47.65 7.89
CA PRO A 460 -0.74 47.35 8.38
C PRO A 460 0.20 48.63 8.22
N PRO A 461 1.52 48.65 7.79
CA PRO A 461 2.71 47.76 7.91
C PRO A 461 4.06 48.45 8.36
N ALA A 462 5.14 47.63 8.47
CA ALA A 462 6.56 47.87 8.09
C ALA A 462 7.58 48.61 9.01
N LEU A 463 8.71 47.94 9.34
CA LEU A 463 10.04 48.09 8.69
C LEU A 463 11.16 47.21 9.33
N ASP A 464 12.07 46.71 8.48
CA ASP A 464 13.36 46.02 8.76
C ASP A 464 14.51 47.08 8.91
N PRO A 465 15.76 46.83 9.41
CA PRO A 465 16.71 45.86 8.81
C PRO A 465 17.84 45.20 9.68
N GLU A 466 18.41 44.12 9.12
CA GLU A 466 19.84 43.71 9.03
C GLU A 466 20.64 43.05 10.21
N ASP A 467 21.23 41.90 9.88
CA ASP A 467 22.30 41.13 10.55
C ASP A 467 23.67 41.38 9.88
N PRO A 468 24.74 41.63 10.66
CA PRO A 468 26.10 41.46 10.15
C PRO A 468 27.16 40.94 11.17
N PHE A 469 27.68 39.72 10.93
CA PHE A 469 29.01 39.19 11.34
C PHE A 469 29.29 38.72 12.80
N ALA A 470 28.99 37.44 13.06
CA ALA A 470 29.99 36.40 13.40
C ALA A 470 30.93 36.61 14.65
N PRO A 471 32.07 35.88 14.83
CA PRO A 471 32.23 34.91 15.92
C PRO A 471 33.35 35.26 16.93
N VAL A 472 33.68 34.35 17.87
CA VAL A 472 35.06 33.98 18.32
C VAL A 472 35.03 33.02 19.53
N ASP A 473 35.78 31.92 19.46
CA ASP A 473 36.24 31.02 20.55
C ASP A 473 37.71 31.37 20.91
N PRO A 474 38.18 31.26 22.18
CA PRO A 474 39.12 30.16 22.47
C PRO A 474 39.17 29.63 23.93
N ALA A 475 39.14 28.28 24.04
CA ALA A 475 40.14 27.39 24.67
C ALA A 475 40.36 27.22 26.22
N ILE A 476 40.26 25.93 26.67
CA ILE A 476 41.17 25.03 27.46
C ILE A 476 42.06 25.67 28.60
N PRO A 477 42.30 25.07 29.81
CA PRO A 477 42.63 23.64 29.97
C PRO A 477 42.41 22.83 31.29
N ASP A 478 42.57 21.51 31.08
CA ASP A 478 43.14 20.42 31.92
C ASP A 478 42.44 19.78 33.15
N ASP A 479 42.51 18.44 33.11
CA ASP A 479 42.17 17.37 34.10
C ASP A 479 43.36 17.08 35.06
N PRO A 480 43.22 16.30 36.15
CA PRO A 480 43.54 14.86 36.04
C PRO A 480 42.76 13.86 36.96
N LEU A 481 42.19 12.83 36.34
CA LEU A 481 42.32 11.37 36.61
C LEU A 481 42.51 10.82 38.04
N ALA A 482 41.72 9.79 38.37
CA ALA A 482 42.22 8.49 38.90
C ALA A 482 41.17 7.35 38.81
N GLU A 483 41.50 6.26 38.11
CA GLU A 483 40.77 4.97 38.14
C GLU A 483 41.56 3.89 38.96
N PRO A 484 41.46 2.55 38.73
CA PRO A 484 40.65 1.64 39.55
C PRO A 484 41.47 0.45 40.11
N ASP A 485 40.83 -0.62 40.59
CA ASP A 485 41.36 -1.99 40.47
C ASP A 485 40.23 -3.05 40.53
N PRO A 486 40.30 -4.17 39.77
CA PRO A 486 39.28 -5.24 39.73
C PRO A 486 39.74 -6.49 40.51
N ASP A 487 38.93 -7.58 40.56
CA ASP A 487 39.49 -8.94 40.37
C ASP A 487 38.46 -10.10 40.15
N THR A 488 38.70 -10.89 39.08
CA THR A 488 38.48 -12.36 38.93
C THR A 488 37.04 -13.01 38.84
N PRO A 489 36.85 -14.30 38.38
CA PRO A 489 36.23 -14.52 37.04
C PRO A 489 35.30 -15.78 36.80
N THR A 490 34.89 -15.97 35.53
CA THR A 490 34.60 -17.23 34.77
C THR A 490 33.37 -18.15 35.00
N ASP A 491 32.83 -18.56 33.83
CA ASP A 491 32.20 -19.84 33.40
C ASP A 491 30.71 -20.18 33.71
N PRO A 492 30.01 -20.91 32.80
CA PRO A 492 28.55 -21.02 32.81
C PRO A 492 28.00 -22.41 33.24
N ALA A 493 26.66 -22.51 33.24
CA ALA A 493 25.82 -23.70 33.39
C ALA A 493 25.66 -24.30 34.82
N ALA A 494 24.74 -23.70 35.59
CA ALA A 494 23.82 -24.43 36.49
C ALA A 494 22.61 -23.54 36.86
N LEU A 495 21.39 -24.09 36.82
CA LEU A 495 20.21 -23.49 37.44
C LEU A 495 20.26 -23.65 38.97
N PRO A 496 19.79 -22.65 39.74
CA PRO A 496 19.22 -22.91 41.06
C PRO A 496 17.84 -22.28 41.29
N GLU A 497 17.12 -22.88 42.25
CA GLU A 497 15.76 -22.56 42.70
C GLU A 497 15.67 -21.26 43.56
N PRO A 498 14.46 -20.75 43.88
CA PRO A 498 14.27 -19.42 44.43
C PRO A 498 14.63 -19.32 45.92
N ILE A 499 15.20 -18.18 46.31
CA ILE A 499 15.57 -17.87 47.70
C ILE A 499 14.58 -16.88 48.31
N GLN A 500 14.07 -17.24 49.49
CA GLN A 500 13.21 -16.41 50.35
C GLN A 500 14.03 -15.49 51.27
N GLU A 501 13.30 -14.67 52.03
CA GLU A 501 13.69 -13.91 53.24
C GLU A 501 14.25 -12.49 53.05
N LEU A 502 13.38 -11.54 53.42
CA LEU A 502 13.68 -10.14 53.73
C LEU A 502 14.25 -10.04 55.16
N PRO A 503 15.22 -9.16 55.46
CA PRO A 503 15.72 -8.97 56.82
C PRO A 503 14.75 -8.21 57.74
N GLU A 504 14.84 -8.51 59.03
CA GLU A 504 13.87 -8.13 60.08
C GLU A 504 13.92 -6.65 60.52
N LEU A 505 12.79 -6.18 61.07
CA LEU A 505 12.64 -4.89 61.74
C LEU A 505 13.03 -4.97 63.24
N PRO A 506 13.64 -3.93 63.83
CA PRO A 506 13.79 -3.84 65.28
C PRO A 506 12.48 -3.42 65.98
N GLU A 507 12.13 -4.09 67.09
CA GLU A 507 10.89 -3.86 67.83
C GLU A 507 10.89 -2.64 68.77
N SER A 508 9.67 -2.12 68.97
CA SER A 508 9.13 -1.52 70.21
C SER A 508 9.38 -0.03 70.55
N ILE A 509 8.29 0.74 70.45
CA ILE A 509 7.92 1.86 71.34
C ILE A 509 6.42 1.63 71.71
N PRO A 510 5.98 1.81 72.98
CA PRO A 510 4.78 1.13 73.47
C PRO A 510 3.45 1.85 73.23
N GLU A 511 2.36 1.08 73.24
CA GLU A 511 0.97 1.55 73.13
C GLU A 511 0.54 2.48 74.28
N ARG A 512 0.14 3.72 73.95
CA ARG A 512 -1.09 4.40 74.44
C ARG A 512 -1.13 5.88 74.04
N GLU A 513 -1.97 6.22 73.06
CA GLU A 513 -3.30 6.82 73.26
C GLU A 513 -4.00 6.96 71.90
N LEU A 514 -5.33 6.98 71.90
CA LEU A 514 -6.14 6.87 70.69
C LEU A 514 -6.32 8.23 70.00
N GLU A 515 -5.76 8.38 68.81
CA GLU A 515 -6.41 9.16 67.75
C GLU A 515 -6.91 8.20 66.66
N PRO A 516 -8.10 8.43 66.08
CA PRO A 516 -8.66 7.53 65.09
C PRO A 516 -7.86 7.60 63.79
N THR A 517 -7.32 6.46 63.35
CA THR A 517 -6.77 6.31 62.00
C THR A 517 -7.81 6.83 60.99
N PRO A 518 -7.47 7.78 60.09
CA PRO A 518 -8.38 8.14 59.02
C PRO A 518 -8.71 6.87 58.25
N ALA A 519 -10.01 6.63 58.03
CA ALA A 519 -10.46 5.39 57.43
C ALA A 519 -9.72 5.14 56.11
N ARG A 520 -9.11 3.96 55.99
CA ARG A 520 -8.49 3.50 54.75
C ARG A 520 -9.61 3.43 53.71
N GLU A 521 -9.71 4.44 52.84
CA GLU A 521 -10.67 4.44 51.73
C GLU A 521 -10.48 3.10 50.98
N PRO A 522 -11.54 2.32 50.74
CA PRO A 522 -11.41 1.08 49.97
C PRO A 522 -10.87 1.41 48.57
N PRO A 523 -10.11 0.52 47.92
CA PRO A 523 -9.63 0.77 46.58
C PRO A 523 -10.83 0.98 45.65
N LEU A 524 -10.92 2.17 45.06
CA LEU A 524 -11.89 2.52 44.00
C LEU A 524 -11.55 1.83 42.67
N ALA A 525 -11.01 0.61 42.70
CA ALA A 525 -10.40 -0.03 41.53
C ALA A 525 -11.44 -0.33 40.44
N ASP A 526 -12.62 -0.82 40.84
CA ASP A 526 -13.60 -1.47 39.96
C ASP A 526 -14.90 -0.63 39.80
N ASP A 527 -14.77 0.67 39.54
CA ASP A 527 -15.88 1.56 39.16
C ASP A 527 -15.70 2.04 37.70
N PRO A 528 -16.58 1.63 36.76
CA PRO A 528 -16.50 2.04 35.35
C PRO A 528 -16.68 3.55 35.16
N ALA A 529 -17.32 4.26 36.09
CA ALA A 529 -17.47 5.72 36.00
C ALA A 529 -16.12 6.46 36.08
N ARG A 530 -15.06 5.82 36.58
CA ARG A 530 -13.70 6.40 36.59
C ARG A 530 -13.20 6.73 35.19
N TRP A 531 -13.68 6.05 34.14
CA TRP A 531 -13.34 6.39 32.75
C TRP A 531 -13.86 7.77 32.31
N HIS A 532 -14.92 8.31 32.92
CA HIS A 532 -15.46 9.64 32.57
C HIS A 532 -14.50 10.77 32.94
N GLU A 533 -13.72 10.57 34.01
CA GLU A 533 -12.77 11.54 34.54
C GLU A 533 -11.30 11.10 34.45
N ALA A 534 -10.99 10.02 33.72
CA ALA A 534 -9.65 9.44 33.67
C ALA A 534 -8.58 10.44 33.20
N VAL A 535 -7.42 10.37 33.84
CA VAL A 535 -6.23 11.21 33.59
C VAL A 535 -4.99 10.34 33.32
N MET A 536 -4.86 9.19 34.00
CA MET A 536 -3.79 8.22 33.78
C MET A 536 -4.35 6.80 33.76
N PHE A 537 -3.62 5.90 33.10
CA PHE A 537 -4.00 4.50 32.87
C PHE A 537 -2.85 3.57 33.24
N THR A 538 -3.19 2.37 33.70
CA THR A 538 -2.28 1.24 33.80
C THR A 538 -2.53 0.33 32.60
N VAL A 539 -1.49 -0.08 31.89
CA VAL A 539 -1.57 -0.94 30.69
C VAL A 539 -0.67 -2.15 30.89
N LEU A 540 -1.23 -3.36 30.82
CA LEU A 540 -0.52 -4.62 31.10
C LEU A 540 -0.90 -5.72 30.08
N PRO A 541 0.02 -6.63 29.71
CA PRO A 541 -0.32 -7.78 28.87
C PRO A 541 -1.20 -8.78 29.62
N VAL A 542 -2.15 -9.40 28.92
CA VAL A 542 -3.06 -10.46 29.41
C VAL A 542 -2.81 -11.78 28.68
N VAL A 543 -2.60 -11.72 27.37
CA VAL A 543 -2.21 -12.87 26.54
C VAL A 543 -1.04 -12.42 25.67
N GLN A 544 0.13 -13.00 25.93
CA GLN A 544 1.39 -12.70 25.27
C GLN A 544 2.07 -14.02 24.95
N THR A 545 2.21 -14.34 23.65
CA THR A 545 2.84 -15.57 23.15
C THR A 545 3.54 -15.29 21.82
N GLU A 546 4.39 -16.23 21.38
CA GLU A 546 5.05 -16.17 20.07
C GLU A 546 4.10 -16.32 18.86
N HIS A 547 2.78 -16.45 19.08
CA HIS A 547 1.82 -16.86 18.04
C HIS A 547 0.93 -15.73 17.49
N ASN A 548 1.19 -14.44 17.76
CA ASN A 548 0.40 -13.31 17.25
C ASN A 548 -1.10 -13.38 17.61
N GLU A 549 -1.41 -13.06 18.86
CA GLU A 549 -2.72 -13.08 19.52
C GLU A 549 -3.50 -11.78 19.26
N ARG A 550 -4.72 -11.85 18.70
CA ARG A 550 -5.50 -10.63 18.39
C ARG A 550 -7.01 -10.84 18.27
N ASP A 551 -7.73 -9.83 17.77
CA ASP A 551 -9.19 -9.83 17.56
C ASP A 551 -9.99 -10.09 18.87
N ALA A 552 -9.48 -9.61 20.03
CA ALA A 552 -9.97 -9.98 21.36
C ALA A 552 -11.45 -9.65 21.65
N ALA A 553 -12.16 -10.57 22.31
CA ALA A 553 -13.58 -10.43 22.67
C ALA A 553 -13.90 -11.06 24.05
N PRO A 554 -14.13 -10.27 25.11
CA PRO A 554 -14.58 -10.78 26.41
C PRO A 554 -15.95 -11.47 26.37
N SER A 555 -16.15 -12.46 27.23
CA SER A 555 -17.46 -13.09 27.47
C SER A 555 -18.41 -12.13 28.19
N PRO A 556 -19.75 -12.30 28.09
CA PRO A 556 -20.72 -11.41 28.74
C PRO A 556 -20.67 -11.37 30.28
N ASP A 557 -20.14 -12.42 30.91
CA ASP A 557 -19.90 -12.50 32.36
C ASP A 557 -18.56 -11.91 32.80
N GLY A 558 -17.67 -11.56 31.84
CA GLY A 558 -16.34 -11.02 32.10
C GLY A 558 -15.32 -12.03 32.63
N GLN A 559 -15.63 -13.34 32.67
CA GLN A 559 -14.72 -14.36 33.19
C GLN A 559 -13.76 -14.91 32.14
N TYR A 560 -14.12 -14.83 30.86
CA TYR A 560 -13.36 -15.39 29.74
C TYR A 560 -13.05 -14.35 28.65
N ILE A 561 -12.06 -14.64 27.82
CA ILE A 561 -11.74 -13.87 26.61
C ILE A 561 -11.54 -14.82 25.42
N ALA A 562 -12.22 -14.53 24.32
CA ALA A 562 -12.04 -15.23 23.05
C ALA A 562 -11.10 -14.41 22.15
N PHE A 563 -10.13 -15.05 21.50
CA PHE A 563 -9.16 -14.41 20.62
C PHE A 563 -8.73 -15.32 19.47
N ARG A 564 -8.13 -14.73 18.42
CA ARG A 564 -7.49 -15.46 17.35
C ARG A 564 -6.00 -15.61 17.67
N ARG A 565 -5.55 -16.86 17.66
CA ARG A 565 -4.14 -17.25 17.74
C ARG A 565 -3.61 -17.53 16.34
N GLY A 566 -2.54 -16.84 15.96
CA GLY A 566 -1.88 -16.97 14.67
C GLY A 566 -2.84 -16.78 13.50
N ARG A 567 -2.62 -17.57 12.44
CA ARG A 567 -3.36 -17.41 11.19
C ARG A 567 -4.87 -17.59 11.34
N GLY A 568 -5.37 -18.47 12.22
CA GLY A 568 -6.82 -18.74 12.27
C GLY A 568 -7.33 -19.68 13.36
N ASP A 569 -6.56 -19.93 14.43
CA ASP A 569 -7.06 -20.71 15.57
C ASP A 569 -7.94 -19.81 16.46
N LEU A 570 -9.14 -20.28 16.83
CA LEU A 570 -10.02 -19.59 17.79
C LEU A 570 -9.84 -20.20 19.18
N VAL A 571 -9.38 -19.39 20.12
CA VAL A 571 -9.08 -19.78 21.50
C VAL A 571 -9.98 -19.00 22.47
N VAL A 572 -10.45 -19.67 23.51
CA VAL A 572 -11.09 -19.09 24.69
C VAL A 572 -10.17 -19.30 25.89
N ARG A 573 -9.96 -18.26 26.70
CA ARG A 573 -9.15 -18.31 27.92
C ARG A 573 -9.92 -17.79 29.12
N HIS A 574 -9.83 -18.49 30.25
CA HIS A 574 -10.31 -17.99 31.54
C HIS A 574 -9.33 -16.92 32.06
N LEU A 575 -9.83 -15.74 32.41
CA LEU A 575 -8.98 -14.59 32.76
C LEU A 575 -8.25 -14.75 34.10
N GLU A 576 -8.89 -15.36 35.11
CA GLU A 576 -8.28 -15.56 36.44
C GLU A 576 -7.31 -16.75 36.50
N SER A 577 -7.71 -17.96 36.08
CA SER A 577 -6.84 -19.15 36.13
C SER A 577 -5.83 -19.24 34.99
N GLY A 578 -6.11 -18.60 33.85
CA GLY A 578 -5.30 -18.70 32.63
C GLY A 578 -5.57 -19.97 31.81
N ASP A 579 -6.54 -20.80 32.17
CA ASP A 579 -6.89 -22.02 31.42
C ASP A 579 -7.38 -21.69 30.00
N GLU A 580 -6.90 -22.43 28.99
CA GLU A 580 -7.22 -22.18 27.58
C GLU A 580 -7.88 -23.37 26.87
N HIS A 581 -8.93 -23.09 26.10
CA HIS A 581 -9.65 -24.01 25.23
C HIS A 581 -9.57 -23.52 23.78
N ARG A 582 -8.86 -24.25 22.91
CA ARG A 582 -8.93 -23.99 21.46
C ARG A 582 -10.20 -24.64 20.89
N LEU A 583 -11.17 -23.82 20.50
CA LEU A 583 -12.46 -24.24 19.96
C LEU A 583 -12.40 -24.59 18.47
N VAL A 584 -11.59 -23.84 17.71
CA VAL A 584 -11.42 -24.05 16.27
C VAL A 584 -9.93 -24.05 15.96
N ARG A 585 -9.47 -25.07 15.23
CA ARG A 585 -8.16 -25.03 14.56
C ARG A 585 -8.36 -24.56 13.12
N GLY A 586 -7.60 -23.58 12.65
CA GLY A 586 -7.88 -22.93 11.38
C GLY A 586 -6.69 -22.22 10.73
N TRP A 587 -6.78 -22.09 9.41
CA TRP A 587 -5.88 -21.30 8.57
C TRP A 587 -6.51 -19.96 8.14
N ASP A 588 -7.77 -19.73 8.49
CA ASP A 588 -8.57 -18.61 8.01
C ASP A 588 -8.33 -17.32 8.81
N SER A 589 -7.45 -16.46 8.27
CA SER A 589 -7.18 -15.10 8.77
C SER A 589 -8.37 -14.14 8.78
N THR A 590 -9.53 -14.56 8.27
CA THR A 590 -10.76 -13.78 8.22
C THR A 590 -11.87 -14.33 9.11
N ILE A 591 -11.58 -15.32 9.97
CA ILE A 591 -12.54 -15.84 10.96
C ILE A 591 -13.05 -14.69 11.86
N ARG A 592 -14.37 -14.64 12.05
CA ARG A 592 -15.07 -13.62 12.86
C ARG A 592 -16.11 -14.27 13.74
N TRP A 593 -16.09 -13.97 15.04
CA TRP A 593 -16.94 -14.62 16.02
C TRP A 593 -17.64 -13.64 16.99
N ARG A 594 -18.66 -14.14 17.69
CA ARG A 594 -19.34 -13.47 18.80
C ARG A 594 -19.86 -14.47 19.83
N TRP A 595 -19.68 -14.15 21.10
CA TRP A 595 -20.36 -14.81 22.21
C TRP A 595 -21.88 -14.74 22.07
N SER A 596 -22.57 -15.80 22.48
CA SER A 596 -23.99 -15.77 22.81
C SER A 596 -24.22 -14.88 24.05
N PRO A 597 -25.42 -14.33 24.25
CA PRO A 597 -25.69 -13.44 25.40
C PRO A 597 -25.54 -14.11 26.77
N ASP A 598 -25.66 -15.43 26.85
CA ASP A 598 -25.46 -16.24 28.06
C ASP A 598 -24.01 -16.71 28.28
N GLY A 599 -23.09 -16.37 27.36
CA GLY A 599 -21.68 -16.77 27.41
C GLY A 599 -21.39 -18.26 27.10
N ARG A 600 -22.40 -19.11 26.90
CA ARG A 600 -22.19 -20.56 26.74
C ARG A 600 -21.77 -21.00 25.33
N TYR A 601 -22.02 -20.18 24.33
CA TYR A 601 -21.77 -20.50 22.92
C TYR A 601 -21.01 -19.39 22.21
N ILE A 602 -20.32 -19.76 21.13
CA ILE A 602 -19.75 -18.81 20.19
C ILE A 602 -20.34 -19.09 18.80
N VAL A 603 -20.92 -18.07 18.17
CA VAL A 603 -21.21 -18.08 16.74
C VAL A 603 -19.99 -17.56 15.99
N TYR A 604 -19.61 -18.19 14.88
CA TYR A 604 -18.52 -17.70 14.05
C TYR A 604 -18.77 -17.92 12.56
N ALA A 605 -18.18 -17.04 11.73
CA ALA A 605 -18.07 -17.19 10.29
C ALA A 605 -16.64 -17.66 9.95
N GLN A 606 -16.52 -18.72 9.15
CA GLN A 606 -15.24 -19.27 8.71
C GLN A 606 -15.35 -19.77 7.26
N ASN A 607 -14.27 -19.59 6.49
CA ASN A 607 -14.10 -20.13 5.14
C ASN A 607 -13.71 -21.60 5.18
N ASP A 608 -14.31 -22.40 4.30
CA ASP A 608 -13.79 -23.72 3.96
C ASP A 608 -12.62 -23.62 2.95
N LEU A 609 -12.00 -24.75 2.61
CA LEU A 609 -10.92 -24.81 1.62
C LEU A 609 -11.34 -24.42 0.19
N ASN A 610 -12.66 -24.32 -0.08
CA ASN A 610 -13.21 -23.80 -1.33
C ASN A 610 -13.42 -22.28 -1.29
N PHE A 611 -13.04 -21.61 -0.18
CA PHE A 611 -13.24 -20.19 0.07
C PHE A 611 -14.73 -19.78 0.07
N SER A 612 -15.59 -20.63 0.64
CA SER A 612 -16.98 -20.32 0.94
C SER A 612 -17.16 -20.10 2.44
N ALA A 613 -17.39 -18.85 2.86
CA ALA A 613 -17.69 -18.56 4.27
C ALA A 613 -19.02 -19.21 4.70
N ASN A 614 -19.06 -19.86 5.86
CA ASN A 614 -20.27 -20.45 6.45
C ASN A 614 -20.38 -20.05 7.94
N ILE A 615 -21.61 -20.04 8.49
CA ILE A 615 -21.84 -19.75 9.92
C ILE A 615 -21.92 -21.05 10.73
N PHE A 616 -21.17 -21.08 11.82
CA PHE A 616 -21.10 -22.18 12.79
C PHE A 616 -21.48 -21.69 14.18
N ILE A 617 -21.98 -22.59 15.04
CA ILE A 617 -22.09 -22.40 16.49
C ILE A 617 -21.32 -23.52 17.19
N VAL A 618 -20.54 -23.18 18.21
CA VAL A 618 -19.78 -24.12 19.06
C VAL A 618 -19.99 -23.78 20.54
N ALA A 619 -19.90 -24.77 21.43
CA ALA A 619 -19.90 -24.54 22.88
C ALA A 619 -18.58 -23.87 23.31
N ALA A 620 -18.66 -22.85 24.15
CA ALA A 620 -17.51 -22.00 24.50
C ALA A 620 -16.50 -22.68 25.46
N ASP A 621 -16.92 -23.74 26.14
CA ASP A 621 -16.09 -24.61 26.98
C ASP A 621 -15.35 -25.72 26.17
N GLY A 622 -15.63 -25.82 24.87
CA GLY A 622 -15.09 -26.86 23.99
C GLY A 622 -15.71 -28.25 24.20
N SER A 623 -16.85 -28.37 24.88
CA SER A 623 -17.50 -29.65 25.17
C SER A 623 -18.18 -30.35 23.99
N GLY A 624 -18.31 -29.69 22.82
CA GLY A 624 -18.98 -30.24 21.64
C GLY A 624 -18.47 -29.68 20.32
N ASP A 625 -18.67 -30.46 19.25
CA ASP A 625 -18.23 -30.11 17.89
C ASP A 625 -18.98 -28.90 17.31
N PRO A 626 -18.33 -28.03 16.50
CA PRO A 626 -18.99 -26.93 15.82
C PRO A 626 -20.09 -27.38 14.84
N VAL A 627 -21.28 -26.80 14.95
CA VAL A 627 -22.43 -27.09 14.08
C VAL A 627 -22.55 -26.02 12.99
N ASN A 628 -22.32 -26.41 11.72
CA ASN A 628 -22.63 -25.54 10.58
C ASN A 628 -24.16 -25.38 10.43
N ILE A 629 -24.63 -24.16 10.68
CA ILE A 629 -26.06 -23.78 10.68
C ILE A 629 -26.53 -23.17 9.35
N THR A 630 -25.66 -22.97 8.35
CA THR A 630 -26.06 -22.35 7.08
C THR A 630 -25.85 -23.22 5.83
N ARG A 631 -24.82 -24.06 5.82
CA ARG A 631 -24.49 -25.12 4.83
C ARG A 631 -24.73 -24.67 3.38
N HIS A 632 -24.02 -23.64 2.96
CA HIS A 632 -24.17 -23.05 1.64
C HIS A 632 -22.81 -22.99 0.89
N PRO A 633 -22.77 -23.26 -0.44
CA PRO A 633 -21.56 -23.16 -1.26
C PRO A 633 -21.26 -21.71 -1.70
N ARG A 634 -21.73 -20.73 -0.94
CA ARG A 634 -21.39 -19.32 -1.06
C ARG A 634 -21.48 -18.66 0.30
N ASP A 635 -20.89 -17.48 0.40
CA ASP A 635 -20.57 -16.79 1.64
C ASP A 635 -21.78 -16.45 2.52
N ASP A 636 -21.64 -16.80 3.79
CA ASP A 636 -22.43 -16.33 4.91
C ASP A 636 -21.47 -15.69 5.95
N ILE A 637 -21.65 -14.39 6.22
CA ILE A 637 -20.70 -13.58 7.01
C ILE A 637 -21.41 -12.65 8.01
N ASN A 638 -20.65 -12.09 8.95
CA ASN A 638 -21.11 -11.11 9.94
C ASN A 638 -22.32 -11.56 10.80
N PRO A 639 -22.24 -12.70 11.52
CA PRO A 639 -23.33 -13.17 12.37
C PRO A 639 -23.61 -12.25 13.57
N ARG A 640 -24.89 -12.13 13.97
CA ARG A 640 -25.36 -11.35 15.12
C ARG A 640 -26.50 -12.02 15.87
N TRP A 641 -26.36 -12.12 17.19
CA TRP A 641 -27.40 -12.59 18.12
C TRP A 641 -28.42 -11.48 18.45
N SER A 642 -29.67 -11.87 18.70
CA SER A 642 -30.56 -11.10 19.56
C SER A 642 -30.11 -11.22 21.03
N ALA A 643 -30.47 -10.26 21.88
CA ALA A 643 -30.01 -10.24 23.28
C ALA A 643 -30.55 -11.40 24.15
N ASP A 644 -31.55 -12.13 23.66
CA ASP A 644 -32.08 -13.36 24.26
C ASP A 644 -31.50 -14.65 23.63
N GLY A 645 -30.56 -14.55 22.68
CA GLY A 645 -29.94 -15.70 22.00
C GLY A 645 -30.85 -16.45 21.00
N ARG A 646 -32.16 -16.18 20.97
CA ARG A 646 -33.15 -16.97 20.22
C ARG A 646 -33.16 -16.71 18.71
N LYS A 647 -32.43 -15.72 18.21
CA LYS A 647 -32.33 -15.41 16.78
C LYS A 647 -30.90 -15.01 16.39
N LEU A 648 -30.48 -15.48 15.22
CA LEU A 648 -29.32 -14.97 14.49
C LEU A 648 -29.73 -14.22 13.21
N THR A 649 -29.00 -13.15 12.89
CA THR A 649 -28.92 -12.57 11.54
C THR A 649 -27.51 -12.66 10.99
N PHE A 650 -27.37 -12.66 9.66
CA PHE A 650 -26.08 -12.64 8.94
C PHE A 650 -26.28 -12.13 7.51
N ILE A 651 -25.19 -11.78 6.84
CA ILE A 651 -25.18 -11.34 5.44
C ILE A 651 -24.81 -12.52 4.54
N SER A 652 -25.49 -12.70 3.40
CA SER A 652 -25.24 -13.81 2.48
C SER A 652 -25.51 -13.47 1.01
N ASN A 653 -24.71 -14.00 0.09
CA ASN A 653 -24.87 -13.84 -1.37
C ASN A 653 -25.60 -15.03 -2.04
N ARG A 654 -26.27 -15.88 -1.25
CA ARG A 654 -26.91 -17.14 -1.66
C ARG A 654 -28.05 -17.05 -2.69
N SER A 655 -28.63 -15.88 -2.94
CA SER A 655 -29.83 -15.74 -3.80
C SER A 655 -29.61 -14.90 -5.07
N GLY A 656 -28.38 -14.80 -5.58
CA GLY A 656 -28.13 -14.18 -6.89
C GLY A 656 -26.80 -13.46 -7.07
N GLY A 657 -25.92 -13.44 -6.07
CA GLY A 657 -24.61 -12.75 -6.13
C GLY A 657 -24.59 -11.44 -5.35
N SER A 658 -25.70 -10.69 -5.34
CA SER A 658 -25.92 -9.61 -4.38
C SER A 658 -25.92 -10.16 -2.96
N TYR A 659 -25.24 -9.47 -2.05
CA TYR A 659 -25.27 -9.75 -0.61
C TYR A 659 -26.57 -9.22 -0.03
N ASP A 660 -27.26 -10.01 0.77
CA ASP A 660 -28.51 -9.64 1.46
C ASP A 660 -28.46 -10.03 2.93
N LEU A 661 -29.34 -9.42 3.74
CA LEU A 661 -29.58 -9.82 5.12
C LEU A 661 -30.46 -11.08 5.18
N TYR A 662 -30.05 -12.04 6.01
CA TYR A 662 -30.77 -13.27 6.33
C TYR A 662 -30.95 -13.41 7.84
N ARG A 663 -31.92 -14.23 8.23
CA ARG A 663 -32.14 -14.64 9.62
C ARG A 663 -32.38 -16.12 9.77
N VAL A 664 -32.10 -16.64 10.96
CA VAL A 664 -32.57 -17.95 11.44
C VAL A 664 -32.98 -17.81 12.91
N TYR A 665 -34.12 -18.38 13.28
CA TYR A 665 -34.52 -18.53 14.68
C TYR A 665 -33.86 -19.78 15.24
N LEU A 666 -33.30 -19.73 16.45
CA LEU A 666 -32.75 -20.89 17.14
C LEU A 666 -33.76 -21.48 18.15
N ASP A 667 -34.80 -20.72 18.46
CA ASP A 667 -36.00 -21.20 19.17
C ASP A 667 -37.10 -21.61 18.17
N ARG A 668 -37.70 -22.79 18.37
CA ARG A 668 -38.73 -23.36 17.49
C ARG A 668 -40.14 -22.84 17.71
N ASP A 669 -40.47 -22.42 18.92
CA ASP A 669 -41.79 -21.86 19.18
C ASP A 669 -41.85 -20.42 18.71
N LEU A 670 -40.75 -19.66 18.88
CA LEU A 670 -40.58 -18.34 18.25
C LEU A 670 -40.64 -18.42 16.71
N GLU A 671 -40.08 -19.45 16.09
CA GLU A 671 -40.20 -19.68 14.63
C GLU A 671 -41.65 -19.86 14.17
N ARG A 672 -42.52 -20.43 15.03
CA ARG A 672 -43.93 -20.72 14.74
C ARG A 672 -44.86 -19.53 14.97
N TYR A 673 -44.40 -18.48 15.65
CA TYR A 673 -45.23 -17.31 15.97
C TYR A 673 -45.80 -16.63 14.71
N THR A 674 -47.08 -16.27 14.76
CA THR A 674 -47.69 -15.41 13.75
C THR A 674 -47.07 -14.01 13.77
N ALA A 675 -47.24 -13.23 12.70
CA ALA A 675 -46.72 -11.85 12.65
C ALA A 675 -47.19 -10.98 13.84
N ARG A 676 -48.39 -11.23 14.39
CA ARG A 676 -48.92 -10.53 15.57
C ARG A 676 -48.23 -10.94 16.86
N GLU A 677 -47.86 -12.21 17.00
CA GLU A 677 -47.14 -12.75 18.15
C GLU A 677 -45.67 -12.30 18.10
N LEU A 678 -45.02 -12.38 16.94
CA LEU A 678 -43.69 -11.79 16.70
C LEU A 678 -43.68 -10.29 17.04
N THR A 679 -44.68 -9.52 16.60
CA THR A 679 -44.79 -8.07 16.94
C THR A 679 -44.92 -7.82 18.44
N ARG A 680 -45.49 -8.77 19.20
CA ARG A 680 -45.56 -8.68 20.67
C ARG A 680 -44.21 -9.03 21.28
N TYR A 681 -43.66 -10.19 20.96
CA TYR A 681 -42.32 -10.61 21.39
C TYR A 681 -41.25 -9.54 21.11
N TYR A 682 -41.16 -9.02 19.89
CA TYR A 682 -40.21 -7.95 19.52
C TYR A 682 -40.47 -6.59 20.22
N ARG A 683 -41.63 -6.40 20.87
CA ARG A 683 -41.88 -5.27 21.76
C ARG A 683 -41.43 -5.58 23.17
N ASP A 684 -41.77 -6.77 23.66
CA ASP A 684 -41.56 -7.19 25.03
C ASP A 684 -40.07 -7.48 25.27
N ALA A 685 -39.39 -8.19 24.38
CA ALA A 685 -37.93 -8.39 24.35
C ALA A 685 -37.13 -7.06 24.29
N ARG A 686 -37.58 -6.09 23.47
CA ARG A 686 -36.99 -4.73 23.49
C ARG A 686 -37.20 -4.03 24.83
N THR A 687 -38.36 -4.20 25.45
CA THR A 687 -38.68 -3.58 26.74
C THR A 687 -37.89 -4.23 27.88
N ALA A 688 -37.60 -5.53 27.78
CA ALA A 688 -36.73 -6.26 28.69
C ALA A 688 -35.27 -5.78 28.53
N ALA A 689 -34.73 -5.79 27.31
CA ALA A 689 -33.38 -5.32 27.01
C ALA A 689 -33.15 -3.85 27.43
N ALA A 690 -34.11 -2.95 27.17
CA ALA A 690 -34.03 -1.55 27.60
C ALA A 690 -34.10 -1.36 29.13
N ALA A 691 -34.57 -2.36 29.88
CA ALA A 691 -34.57 -2.39 31.34
C ALA A 691 -33.33 -3.10 31.93
N GLY A 692 -32.41 -3.62 31.10
CA GLY A 692 -31.32 -4.49 31.55
C GLY A 692 -31.81 -5.82 32.15
N GLN A 693 -33.01 -6.27 31.75
CA GLN A 693 -33.68 -7.45 32.27
C GLN A 693 -33.84 -8.50 31.18
N SER A 694 -33.84 -9.76 31.58
CA SER A 694 -34.21 -10.87 30.70
C SER A 694 -35.75 -10.97 30.64
N GLU A 695 -36.30 -11.50 29.56
CA GLU A 695 -37.76 -11.77 29.45
C GLU A 695 -38.21 -12.76 30.56
N SER A 696 -37.28 -13.55 31.11
CA SER A 696 -37.47 -14.42 32.28
C SER A 696 -38.01 -13.72 33.52
N ASP A 697 -37.67 -12.44 33.73
CA ASP A 697 -37.89 -11.75 35.00
C ASP A 697 -39.34 -11.33 35.23
N ARG A 698 -40.23 -11.51 34.23
CA ARG A 698 -41.64 -11.04 34.29
C ARG A 698 -42.70 -12.12 34.48
N ASP A 699 -42.46 -13.35 34.03
CA ASP A 699 -43.42 -14.46 34.18
C ASP A 699 -43.08 -15.44 35.33
N GLY A 700 -41.95 -15.22 36.04
CA GLY A 700 -41.60 -15.95 37.26
C GLY A 700 -41.28 -17.43 37.07
N SER A 701 -41.08 -17.88 35.83
CA SER A 701 -40.77 -19.27 35.48
C SER A 701 -39.31 -19.52 35.10
N ALA A 702 -38.46 -18.49 35.08
CA ALA A 702 -37.07 -18.55 34.64
C ALA A 702 -36.21 -17.52 35.37
N ARG A 703 -34.88 -17.72 35.42
CA ARG A 703 -33.90 -16.76 35.94
C ARG A 703 -32.85 -16.45 34.87
N ALA A 704 -32.19 -15.29 34.97
CA ALA A 704 -30.89 -15.10 34.32
C ALA A 704 -29.96 -16.29 34.67
N GLY A 705 -29.47 -16.99 33.65
CA GLY A 705 -28.75 -18.27 33.80
C GLY A 705 -29.53 -19.53 33.41
N GLU A 706 -30.79 -19.43 32.95
CA GLU A 706 -31.40 -20.53 32.19
C GLU A 706 -30.62 -20.83 30.90
N GLU A 707 -30.54 -22.11 30.58
CA GLU A 707 -29.78 -22.64 29.45
C GLU A 707 -30.47 -22.35 28.12
N LEU A 708 -29.75 -21.77 27.17
CA LEU A 708 -30.24 -21.61 25.80
C LEU A 708 -30.36 -23.00 25.13
N ASP A 709 -31.55 -23.57 25.12
CA ASP A 709 -31.88 -24.77 24.33
C ASP A 709 -31.95 -24.38 22.83
N LEU A 710 -30.79 -24.40 22.18
CA LEU A 710 -30.64 -24.02 20.78
C LEU A 710 -31.03 -25.18 19.84
N ASP A 711 -32.14 -25.07 19.10
CA ASP A 711 -32.44 -26.02 18.01
C ASP A 711 -31.57 -25.73 16.79
N LEU A 712 -30.36 -26.29 16.80
CA LEU A 712 -29.43 -26.26 15.69
C LEU A 712 -29.79 -27.30 14.61
N GLU A 713 -30.67 -28.27 14.87
CA GLU A 713 -30.94 -29.37 13.95
C GLU A 713 -31.69 -28.88 12.71
N GLY A 714 -31.03 -29.01 11.55
CA GLY A 714 -31.59 -28.56 10.29
C GLY A 714 -31.76 -27.05 10.17
N ALA A 715 -31.13 -26.24 11.04
CA ALA A 715 -31.17 -24.76 11.01
C ALA A 715 -30.91 -24.17 9.60
N TRP A 716 -30.03 -24.81 8.82
CA TRP A 716 -29.73 -24.44 7.43
C TRP A 716 -30.94 -24.46 6.49
N ARG A 717 -31.94 -25.33 6.75
CA ARG A 717 -33.23 -25.37 6.02
C ARG A 717 -34.20 -24.26 6.44
N ARG A 718 -33.91 -23.64 7.59
CA ARG A 718 -34.78 -22.68 8.30
C ARG A 718 -34.39 -21.23 8.05
N VAL A 719 -33.16 -20.99 7.55
CA VAL A 719 -32.68 -19.68 7.06
C VAL A 719 -33.71 -19.00 6.14
N LYS A 720 -34.04 -17.73 6.43
CA LYS A 720 -34.93 -16.88 5.62
C LYS A 720 -34.23 -15.60 5.19
N ARG A 721 -34.41 -15.24 3.91
CA ARG A 721 -34.02 -13.94 3.34
C ARG A 721 -34.87 -12.83 3.96
N VAL A 722 -34.24 -11.71 4.32
CA VAL A 722 -34.87 -10.53 4.94
C VAL A 722 -34.93 -9.36 3.96
N THR A 723 -33.81 -9.04 3.31
CA THR A 723 -33.76 -8.07 2.19
C THR A 723 -33.76 -8.81 0.86
N ALA A 724 -34.34 -8.22 -0.19
CA ALA A 724 -34.40 -8.84 -1.52
C ALA A 724 -34.13 -7.83 -2.64
N GLN A 725 -33.14 -6.96 -2.44
CA GLN A 725 -32.77 -5.91 -3.40
C GLN A 725 -31.68 -6.39 -4.36
N PRO A 726 -31.52 -5.75 -5.53
CA PRO A 726 -30.40 -6.03 -6.43
C PRO A 726 -29.07 -5.47 -5.92
N THR A 727 -29.09 -4.52 -4.99
CA THR A 727 -27.92 -3.88 -4.37
C THR A 727 -27.33 -4.73 -3.26
N HIS A 728 -25.99 -4.73 -3.13
CA HIS A 728 -25.32 -5.42 -2.03
C HIS A 728 -25.59 -4.74 -0.69
N GLN A 729 -25.92 -5.54 0.32
CA GLN A 729 -26.07 -5.14 1.71
C GLN A 729 -24.81 -5.52 2.48
N PHE A 730 -24.21 -4.57 3.20
CA PHE A 730 -22.97 -4.72 3.95
C PHE A 730 -23.14 -4.24 5.38
N SER A 731 -22.31 -4.73 6.29
CA SER A 731 -22.50 -4.60 7.74
C SER A 731 -23.80 -5.30 8.22
N ASN A 732 -23.83 -5.72 9.48
CA ASN A 732 -25.02 -6.30 10.10
C ASN A 732 -25.00 -5.90 11.56
N GLU A 733 -25.87 -4.96 11.93
CA GLU A 733 -26.20 -4.61 13.30
C GLU A 733 -27.69 -4.90 13.52
N MET A 734 -28.06 -5.28 14.73
CA MET A 734 -29.43 -5.60 15.12
C MET A 734 -29.70 -5.00 16.49
N SER A 735 -30.91 -4.46 16.71
CA SER A 735 -31.30 -3.99 18.05
C SER A 735 -31.28 -5.16 19.05
N PRO A 736 -31.00 -4.94 20.35
CA PRO A 736 -30.97 -6.00 21.36
C PRO A 736 -32.27 -6.82 21.39
N GLY A 737 -33.41 -6.15 21.32
CA GLY A 737 -34.72 -6.80 21.23
C GLY A 737 -35.03 -7.47 19.89
N GLY A 738 -34.10 -7.49 18.93
CA GLY A 738 -34.21 -8.16 17.64
C GLY A 738 -35.15 -7.49 16.62
N ASP A 739 -35.75 -6.34 16.94
CA ASP A 739 -36.86 -5.77 16.17
C ASP A 739 -36.44 -4.87 15.01
N ARG A 740 -35.18 -4.45 14.95
CA ARG A 740 -34.59 -3.58 13.92
C ARG A 740 -33.23 -4.11 13.45
N TYR A 741 -32.91 -3.82 12.21
CA TYR A 741 -31.62 -4.08 11.57
C TYR A 741 -31.03 -2.77 11.04
N VAL A 742 -29.70 -2.68 11.05
CA VAL A 742 -28.94 -1.55 10.49
C VAL A 742 -27.79 -2.09 9.64
N PHE A 743 -27.68 -1.58 8.42
CA PHE A 743 -26.73 -2.03 7.40
C PHE A 743 -26.48 -0.92 6.37
N ASN A 744 -25.35 -0.96 5.67
CA ASN A 744 -25.13 -0.19 4.45
C ASN A 744 -25.79 -0.92 3.27
N SER A 745 -26.46 -0.17 2.39
CA SER A 745 -27.02 -0.65 1.13
C SER A 745 -26.33 0.08 -0.01
N ALA A 746 -25.63 -0.66 -0.89
CA ALA A 746 -24.85 -0.09 -1.98
C ALA A 746 -25.66 0.93 -2.80
N GLY A 747 -25.23 2.19 -2.81
CA GLY A 747 -25.87 3.30 -3.53
C GLY A 747 -27.10 3.92 -2.84
N GLU A 748 -27.65 3.31 -1.78
CA GLU A 748 -28.71 3.92 -0.94
C GLU A 748 -28.14 4.53 0.37
N GLY A 749 -26.95 4.12 0.81
CA GLY A 749 -26.33 4.61 2.04
C GLY A 749 -26.57 3.72 3.25
N LEU A 750 -26.44 4.29 4.45
CA LEU A 750 -26.72 3.64 5.72
C LEU A 750 -28.24 3.58 5.95
N ILE A 751 -28.78 2.38 6.18
CA ILE A 751 -30.22 2.11 6.31
C ILE A 751 -30.54 1.54 7.70
N VAL A 752 -31.65 1.98 8.29
CA VAL A 752 -32.37 1.26 9.36
C VAL A 752 -33.65 0.64 8.78
N MET A 753 -34.04 -0.54 9.28
CA MET A 753 -35.24 -1.26 8.85
C MET A 753 -35.79 -2.13 9.99
N ASN A 754 -37.10 -2.28 10.11
CA ASN A 754 -37.72 -3.20 11.07
C ASN A 754 -37.58 -4.67 10.63
N TRP A 755 -37.80 -5.60 11.58
CA TRP A 755 -37.67 -7.05 11.39
C TRP A 755 -38.56 -7.66 10.29
N ASP A 756 -39.63 -6.95 9.92
CA ASP A 756 -40.64 -7.30 8.92
C ASP A 756 -40.46 -6.58 7.57
N GLY A 757 -39.41 -5.77 7.42
CA GLY A 757 -39.13 -4.95 6.24
C GLY A 757 -39.82 -3.58 6.24
N SER A 758 -40.64 -3.26 7.25
CA SER A 758 -41.21 -1.91 7.41
C SER A 758 -40.16 -0.91 7.91
N LEU A 759 -40.47 0.39 7.86
CA LEU A 759 -39.59 1.48 8.30
C LEU A 759 -38.18 1.42 7.68
N ARG A 760 -38.05 1.02 6.40
CA ARG A 760 -36.80 1.20 5.66
C ARG A 760 -36.53 2.69 5.49
N GLN A 761 -35.55 3.21 6.21
CA GLN A 761 -35.21 4.63 6.23
C GLN A 761 -33.69 4.83 6.05
N PRO A 762 -33.25 5.71 5.13
CA PRO A 762 -31.86 6.15 5.09
C PRO A 762 -31.55 7.05 6.28
N LEU A 763 -30.45 6.73 6.96
CA LEU A 763 -29.87 7.53 8.03
C LEU A 763 -28.87 8.54 7.45
N GLY A 764 -28.06 8.13 6.47
CA GLY A 764 -27.02 8.96 5.85
C GLY A 764 -26.27 8.22 4.73
N PRO A 765 -25.11 8.75 4.27
CA PRO A 765 -24.26 8.05 3.30
C PRO A 765 -23.69 6.74 3.86
N GLU A 766 -23.04 5.95 3.02
CA GLU A 766 -22.33 4.74 3.45
C GLU A 766 -21.20 5.09 4.44
N VAL A 767 -21.03 4.28 5.49
CA VAL A 767 -20.06 4.50 6.56
C VAL A 767 -19.44 3.19 7.05
N ASN A 768 -18.23 3.27 7.62
CA ASN A 768 -17.62 2.15 8.33
C ASN A 768 -18.34 1.96 9.68
N VAL A 769 -19.38 1.11 9.70
CA VAL A 769 -20.16 0.80 10.90
C VAL A 769 -19.29 0.03 11.90
N GLN A 770 -19.20 0.54 13.13
CA GLN A 770 -18.36 -0.04 14.18
C GLN A 770 -19.13 -1.01 15.07
N HIS A 771 -20.27 -0.54 15.61
CA HIS A 771 -21.20 -1.31 16.44
C HIS A 771 -22.47 -0.47 16.72
N LEU A 772 -23.54 -1.14 17.15
CA LEU A 772 -24.66 -0.54 17.87
C LEU A 772 -24.38 -0.54 19.39
N ASP A 773 -24.87 0.45 20.13
CA ASP A 773 -24.75 0.49 21.59
C ASP A 773 -25.66 -0.54 22.29
N ASN A 774 -25.35 -0.86 23.56
CA ASN A 774 -26.07 -1.87 24.34
C ASN A 774 -27.57 -1.57 24.53
N ALA A 775 -27.97 -0.29 24.44
CA ALA A 775 -29.37 0.12 24.48
C ALA A 775 -30.10 -0.10 23.13
N GLY A 776 -29.37 -0.21 22.03
CA GLY A 776 -29.91 -0.45 20.70
C GLY A 776 -30.42 0.78 19.96
N ASP A 777 -30.01 1.98 20.37
CA ASP A 777 -30.53 3.25 19.82
C ASP A 777 -29.44 4.14 19.21
N ARG A 778 -28.16 3.96 19.56
CA ARG A 778 -27.05 4.75 19.00
C ARG A 778 -26.09 3.87 18.21
N LEU A 779 -25.98 4.14 16.91
CA LEU A 779 -25.00 3.52 16.03
C LEU A 779 -23.68 4.31 16.06
N ILE A 780 -22.57 3.63 16.28
CA ILE A 780 -21.22 4.19 16.19
C ILE A 780 -20.65 3.83 14.82
N TYR A 781 -20.08 4.82 14.14
CA TYR A 781 -19.49 4.66 12.82
C TYR A 781 -18.24 5.52 12.65
N ILE A 782 -17.44 5.20 11.63
CA ILE A 782 -16.34 6.03 11.15
C ILE A 782 -16.64 6.48 9.72
N SER A 783 -16.40 7.76 9.44
CA SER A 783 -16.50 8.31 8.08
C SER A 783 -15.39 9.33 7.87
N ARG A 784 -14.61 9.16 6.78
CA ARG A 784 -13.43 9.99 6.46
C ARG A 784 -12.46 10.13 7.66
N GLY A 785 -12.23 9.01 8.34
CA GLY A 785 -11.35 8.92 9.51
C GLY A 785 -11.81 9.68 10.77
N ARG A 786 -13.08 10.13 10.82
CA ARG A 786 -13.69 10.73 12.01
C ARG A 786 -14.74 9.79 12.60
N VAL A 787 -14.74 9.60 13.91
CA VAL A 787 -15.80 8.86 14.61
C VAL A 787 -17.07 9.72 14.72
N GLY A 788 -18.21 9.08 14.48
CA GLY A 788 -19.53 9.67 14.61
C GLY A 788 -20.54 8.73 15.26
N MET A 789 -21.63 9.33 15.73
CA MET A 789 -22.77 8.65 16.33
C MET A 789 -24.04 9.12 15.64
N VAL A 790 -25.01 8.22 15.42
CA VAL A 790 -26.34 8.56 14.92
C VAL A 790 -27.40 7.76 15.67
N ASN A 791 -28.51 8.41 16.02
CA ASN A 791 -29.62 7.75 16.69
C ASN A 791 -30.51 7.01 15.67
N LEU A 792 -31.00 5.83 16.02
CA LEU A 792 -31.94 5.03 15.23
C LEU A 792 -33.39 5.45 15.41
N SER A 793 -33.69 6.26 16.43
CA SER A 793 -35.02 6.79 16.71
C SER A 793 -35.11 8.31 16.53
N GLY A 794 -36.30 8.78 16.10
CA GLY A 794 -36.54 10.19 15.80
C GLY A 794 -35.97 10.63 14.45
N ASN A 795 -35.64 11.91 14.34
CA ASN A 795 -34.90 12.42 13.19
C ASN A 795 -33.41 12.05 13.36
N PRO A 796 -32.76 11.42 12.36
CA PRO A 796 -31.36 11.02 12.48
C PRO A 796 -30.45 12.26 12.56
N VAL A 797 -29.91 12.51 13.75
CA VAL A 797 -28.92 13.56 13.99
C VAL A 797 -27.54 12.92 14.05
N HIS A 798 -26.74 13.16 13.02
CA HIS A 798 -25.33 12.77 13.01
C HIS A 798 -24.53 13.69 13.94
N ARG A 799 -23.85 13.10 14.92
CA ARG A 799 -22.95 13.78 15.84
C ARG A 799 -21.53 13.25 15.65
N GLN A 800 -20.62 14.06 15.13
CA GLN A 800 -19.19 13.77 15.19
C GLN A 800 -18.65 14.09 16.59
N LEU A 801 -17.63 13.35 17.02
CA LEU A 801 -16.94 13.63 18.29
C LEU A 801 -15.67 14.44 18.03
N ASP A 802 -15.47 15.48 18.82
CA ASP A 802 -14.27 16.31 18.74
C ASP A 802 -13.09 15.56 19.33
N ILE A 803 -12.14 15.18 18.47
CA ILE A 803 -10.84 14.61 18.85
C ILE A 803 -9.81 15.73 18.76
N SER A 804 -9.00 15.87 19.80
CA SER A 804 -8.03 16.96 19.92
C SER A 804 -6.75 16.45 20.57
N ASP A 805 -5.84 15.95 19.74
CA ASP A 805 -4.46 15.66 20.12
C ASP A 805 -3.53 15.88 18.92
N THR A 806 -2.26 16.17 19.22
CA THR A 806 -1.18 16.29 18.24
C THR A 806 -0.03 15.42 18.73
N ILE A 807 0.33 14.42 17.94
CA ILE A 807 1.42 13.49 18.27
C ILE A 807 2.72 13.96 17.63
N ARG A 808 3.83 13.80 18.35
CA ARG A 808 5.18 13.77 17.77
C ARG A 808 5.44 12.34 17.27
N VAL A 809 5.80 12.21 16.00
CA VAL A 809 6.09 10.94 15.32
C VAL A 809 7.59 10.89 15.04
N ASP A 810 8.36 10.16 15.85
CA ASP A 810 9.73 9.75 15.51
C ASP A 810 9.71 8.91 14.22
N LEU A 811 10.34 9.43 13.15
CA LEU A 811 10.29 8.83 11.81
C LEU A 811 11.08 7.53 11.74
N ARG A 812 12.17 7.40 12.51
CA ARG A 812 12.97 6.17 12.61
C ARG A 812 12.17 5.05 13.28
N ARG A 813 11.56 5.33 14.42
CA ARG A 813 10.72 4.36 15.15
C ARG A 813 9.48 3.96 14.35
N GLN A 814 8.88 4.89 13.61
CA GLN A 814 7.78 4.57 12.71
C GLN A 814 8.23 3.66 11.55
N SER A 815 9.35 3.96 10.89
CA SER A 815 9.89 3.11 9.81
C SER A 815 10.16 1.69 10.29
N LEU A 816 10.76 1.53 11.49
CA LEU A 816 10.96 0.24 12.13
C LEU A 816 9.66 -0.50 12.44
N GLN A 817 8.66 0.15 13.07
CA GLN A 817 7.38 -0.50 13.35
C GLN A 817 6.68 -0.94 12.06
N LYS A 818 6.62 -0.07 11.05
CA LYS A 818 5.97 -0.38 9.75
C LYS A 818 6.61 -1.58 9.07
N PHE A 819 7.94 -1.69 9.17
CA PHE A 819 8.73 -2.77 8.60
C PHE A 819 8.48 -4.10 9.32
N HIS A 820 8.60 -4.13 10.65
CA HIS A 820 8.32 -5.32 11.45
C HIS A 820 6.87 -5.79 11.30
N GLU A 821 5.90 -4.87 11.25
CA GLU A 821 4.51 -5.20 10.94
C GLU A 821 4.37 -5.84 9.55
N ALA A 822 5.04 -5.31 8.52
CA ALA A 822 5.00 -5.86 7.16
C ALA A 822 5.66 -7.24 7.06
N ALA A 823 6.83 -7.42 7.69
CA ALA A 823 7.60 -8.66 7.71
C ALA A 823 6.84 -9.80 8.41
N ARG A 824 6.30 -9.53 9.61
CA ARG A 824 5.49 -10.46 10.40
C ARG A 824 4.18 -10.84 9.70
N MET A 825 3.54 -9.86 9.03
CA MET A 825 2.34 -10.11 8.24
C MET A 825 2.61 -11.03 7.05
N ILE A 826 3.74 -10.88 6.37
CA ILE A 826 4.18 -11.75 5.29
C ILE A 826 4.49 -13.16 5.81
N GLU A 827 5.32 -13.29 6.84
CA GLU A 827 5.65 -14.58 7.48
C GLU A 827 4.40 -15.38 7.84
N GLU A 828 3.44 -14.73 8.51
CA GLU A 828 2.20 -15.38 8.93
C GLU A 828 1.34 -15.82 7.74
N HIS A 829 1.36 -15.13 6.59
CA HIS A 829 0.37 -15.31 5.52
C HIS A 829 0.91 -15.84 4.19
N PHE A 830 2.22 -15.92 3.97
CA PHE A 830 2.78 -16.31 2.68
C PHE A 830 2.27 -17.70 2.26
N TYR A 831 2.03 -17.87 0.96
CA TYR A 831 1.38 -19.06 0.41
C TYR A 831 2.20 -20.35 0.62
N ARG A 832 3.52 -20.19 0.79
CA ARG A 832 4.49 -21.25 1.02
C ARG A 832 5.10 -21.10 2.42
N PRO A 833 4.80 -22.00 3.38
CA PRO A 833 5.33 -21.91 4.75
C PRO A 833 6.86 -21.98 4.86
N ASP A 834 7.53 -22.48 3.82
CA ASP A 834 9.00 -22.55 3.75
C ASP A 834 9.66 -21.27 3.20
N MET A 835 8.88 -20.21 2.93
CA MET A 835 9.40 -18.91 2.45
C MET A 835 10.27 -19.02 1.19
N LYS A 836 9.98 -20.01 0.31
CA LYS A 836 10.80 -20.45 -0.84
C LYS A 836 12.24 -20.86 -0.49
N GLY A 837 12.51 -21.26 0.74
CA GLY A 837 13.80 -21.72 1.24
C GLY A 837 14.61 -20.67 2.02
N LEU A 838 14.05 -19.46 2.23
CA LEU A 838 14.69 -18.39 2.98
C LEU A 838 14.56 -18.59 4.50
N ASP A 839 15.64 -18.29 5.23
CA ASP A 839 15.57 -17.98 6.66
C ASP A 839 15.02 -16.56 6.82
N TRP A 840 13.69 -16.45 6.88
CA TRP A 840 13.01 -15.15 6.84
C TRP A 840 13.37 -14.25 8.02
N ALA A 841 13.58 -14.82 9.21
CA ALA A 841 14.01 -14.05 10.39
C ALA A 841 15.38 -13.41 10.17
N THR A 842 16.35 -14.17 9.66
CA THR A 842 17.70 -13.67 9.33
C THR A 842 17.66 -12.60 8.24
N VAL A 843 16.85 -12.80 7.19
CA VAL A 843 16.68 -11.80 6.13
C VAL A 843 16.03 -10.50 6.65
N VAL A 844 15.06 -10.59 7.56
CA VAL A 844 14.41 -9.42 8.17
C VAL A 844 15.37 -8.65 9.08
N GLU A 845 16.18 -9.33 9.89
CA GLU A 845 17.22 -8.71 10.73
C GLU A 845 18.25 -7.95 9.89
N ASP A 846 18.72 -8.56 8.79
CA ASP A 846 19.61 -7.93 7.81
C ASP A 846 19.07 -6.58 7.30
N TYR A 847 17.80 -6.56 6.87
CA TYR A 847 17.14 -5.37 6.33
C TYR A 847 16.74 -4.35 7.40
N GLU A 848 16.66 -4.71 8.68
CA GLU A 848 16.33 -3.79 9.78
C GLU A 848 17.38 -2.66 9.91
N ALA A 849 18.67 -2.99 9.74
CA ALA A 849 19.76 -2.02 9.76
C ALA A 849 19.61 -0.94 8.66
N LEU A 850 18.98 -1.31 7.53
CA LEU A 850 18.73 -0.43 6.40
C LEU A 850 17.49 0.45 6.63
N ILE A 851 16.37 -0.14 7.07
CA ILE A 851 15.12 0.59 7.28
C ILE A 851 15.19 1.57 8.46
N ALA A 852 16.04 1.30 9.46
CA ALA A 852 16.32 2.22 10.57
C ALA A 852 16.88 3.59 10.11
N ARG A 853 17.35 3.69 8.86
CA ARG A 853 17.92 4.91 8.27
C ARG A 853 16.93 5.68 7.39
N ALA A 854 15.87 5.04 6.91
CA ALA A 854 14.82 5.71 6.15
C ALA A 854 14.14 6.83 6.96
N ARG A 855 13.94 7.98 6.31
CA ARG A 855 13.26 9.17 6.84
C ARG A 855 12.06 9.58 5.98
N THR A 856 12.09 9.36 4.66
CA THR A 856 10.94 9.65 3.78
C THR A 856 10.12 8.40 3.43
N PRO A 857 8.84 8.55 3.05
CA PRO A 857 8.04 7.44 2.53
C PRO A 857 8.66 6.75 1.32
N SER A 858 9.39 7.49 0.46
CA SER A 858 10.09 6.92 -0.70
C SER A 858 11.23 5.99 -0.27
N GLU A 859 12.03 6.39 0.73
CA GLU A 859 13.10 5.56 1.31
C GLU A 859 12.52 4.30 1.98
N PHE A 860 11.43 4.45 2.72
CA PHE A 860 10.73 3.30 3.32
C PHE A 860 10.20 2.33 2.25
N SER A 861 9.52 2.83 1.20
CA SER A 861 9.00 1.97 0.13
C SER A 861 10.12 1.26 -0.62
N ASP A 862 11.24 1.93 -0.89
CA ASP A 862 12.38 1.36 -1.58
C ASP A 862 12.97 0.17 -0.80
N VAL A 863 13.40 0.40 0.44
CA VAL A 863 13.96 -0.67 1.29
C VAL A 863 12.96 -1.80 1.53
N ALA A 864 11.68 -1.48 1.79
CA ALA A 864 10.67 -2.50 2.01
C ALA A 864 10.36 -3.31 0.75
N ASN A 865 10.44 -2.74 -0.45
CA ASN A 865 10.28 -3.51 -1.69
C ASN A 865 11.48 -4.44 -1.96
N ARG A 866 12.70 -4.04 -1.59
CA ARG A 866 13.88 -4.93 -1.67
C ARG A 866 13.69 -6.20 -0.84
N LEU A 867 13.27 -6.07 0.43
CA LEU A 867 12.91 -7.22 1.29
C LEU A 867 11.81 -8.09 0.65
N MET A 868 10.78 -7.48 0.05
CA MET A 868 9.71 -8.22 -0.63
C MET A 868 10.20 -8.95 -1.90
N GLY A 869 11.26 -8.45 -2.52
CA GLY A 869 11.90 -9.02 -3.71
C GLY A 869 12.67 -10.30 -3.43
N GLU A 870 13.20 -10.48 -2.21
CA GLU A 870 13.89 -11.71 -1.77
C GLU A 870 13.03 -12.97 -1.95
N LEU A 871 11.72 -12.85 -1.73
CA LEU A 871 10.76 -13.95 -1.91
C LEU A 871 10.63 -14.45 -3.36
N ALA A 872 11.22 -13.73 -4.33
CA ALA A 872 11.15 -14.02 -5.76
C ALA A 872 9.71 -14.33 -6.21
N ALA A 873 8.73 -13.57 -5.71
CA ALA A 873 7.30 -13.93 -5.78
C ALA A 873 6.46 -12.87 -6.47
N SER A 874 5.45 -13.30 -7.23
CA SER A 874 4.44 -12.41 -7.80
C SER A 874 3.51 -11.84 -6.71
N HIS A 875 2.86 -10.72 -7.04
CA HIS A 875 1.90 -10.06 -6.15
C HIS A 875 2.45 -9.66 -4.76
N THR A 876 3.76 -9.47 -4.61
CA THR A 876 4.39 -8.83 -3.44
C THR A 876 4.47 -7.31 -3.62
N GLY A 877 5.02 -6.61 -2.63
CA GLY A 877 5.40 -5.19 -2.72
C GLY A 877 4.65 -4.25 -1.77
N VAL A 878 5.26 -3.09 -1.54
CA VAL A 878 4.84 -2.05 -0.59
C VAL A 878 4.72 -0.70 -1.28
N SER A 879 3.54 -0.10 -1.21
CA SER A 879 3.26 1.24 -1.74
C SER A 879 2.76 2.17 -0.65
N ASN A 880 3.40 3.33 -0.49
CA ASN A 880 2.87 4.40 0.34
C ASN A 880 1.72 5.12 -0.39
N PRO A 881 0.75 5.74 0.31
CA PRO A 881 -0.29 6.57 -0.31
C PRO A 881 0.27 7.81 -1.05
N GLY A 882 1.56 8.10 -0.81
CA GLY A 882 2.26 9.28 -1.29
C GLY A 882 1.87 10.54 -0.50
N PRO A 883 2.70 11.57 -0.51
CA PRO A 883 2.32 12.85 0.06
C PRO A 883 1.16 13.46 -0.73
N GLY A 884 0.10 13.86 -0.02
CA GLY A 884 -1.05 14.52 -0.61
C GLY A 884 -0.71 15.97 -1.01
N SER A 885 -0.37 16.19 -2.27
CA SER A 885 -0.04 17.53 -2.77
C SER A 885 -1.26 18.26 -3.34
N PRO A 886 -1.59 19.49 -2.88
CA PRO A 886 -2.64 20.32 -3.47
C PRO A 886 -2.28 20.86 -4.87
N LEU A 887 -1.05 20.64 -5.33
CA LEU A 887 -0.56 21.06 -6.65
C LEU A 887 -0.89 20.05 -7.77
N ARG A 888 -1.39 18.86 -7.43
CA ARG A 888 -1.83 17.84 -8.39
C ARG A 888 -3.01 18.35 -9.22
N GLN A 889 -2.71 18.70 -10.48
CA GLN A 889 -3.67 19.12 -11.47
C GLN A 889 -3.61 18.17 -12.68
N PRO A 890 -4.65 17.34 -12.91
CA PRO A 890 -4.74 16.48 -14.09
C PRO A 890 -4.67 17.29 -15.39
N VAL A 891 -4.08 16.71 -16.44
CA VAL A 891 -3.93 17.33 -17.75
C VAL A 891 -5.13 16.99 -18.64
N GLY A 892 -5.75 18.01 -19.21
CA GLY A 892 -6.80 17.86 -20.21
C GLY A 892 -6.23 17.33 -21.53
N ARG A 893 -6.90 16.33 -22.12
CA ARG A 893 -6.54 15.71 -23.40
C ARG A 893 -7.62 15.98 -24.44
N LEU A 894 -7.21 16.42 -25.63
CA LEU A 894 -8.14 16.74 -26.73
C LEU A 894 -8.55 15.50 -27.55
N GLY A 895 -7.89 14.34 -27.37
CA GLY A 895 -8.09 13.16 -28.21
C GLY A 895 -7.42 13.28 -29.59
N ILE A 896 -6.20 13.83 -29.62
CA ILE A 896 -5.37 14.01 -30.81
C ILE A 896 -4.00 13.39 -30.60
N GLU A 897 -3.34 13.08 -31.70
CA GLU A 897 -1.89 12.88 -31.81
C GLU A 897 -1.31 14.06 -32.58
N HIS A 898 -0.10 14.51 -32.24
CA HIS A 898 0.46 15.74 -32.79
C HIS A 898 1.98 15.76 -32.91
N GLU A 899 2.46 16.58 -33.84
CA GLU A 899 3.85 17.02 -33.92
C GLU A 899 3.96 18.54 -33.69
N THR A 900 5.06 18.98 -33.08
CA THR A 900 5.31 20.42 -32.82
C THR A 900 5.87 21.09 -34.07
N VAL A 901 5.36 22.29 -34.40
CA VAL A 901 5.77 23.05 -35.59
C VAL A 901 6.03 24.51 -35.25
N THR A 902 7.14 25.08 -35.75
CA THR A 902 7.40 26.52 -35.64
C THR A 902 6.54 27.30 -36.64
N LEU A 903 5.81 28.29 -36.15
CA LEU A 903 4.98 29.17 -36.96
C LEU A 903 5.81 30.35 -37.51
N ALA A 904 5.34 30.97 -38.59
CA ALA A 904 6.07 32.04 -39.28
C ALA A 904 6.27 33.33 -38.45
N ASN A 905 5.58 33.44 -37.31
CA ASN A 905 5.66 34.52 -36.33
C ASN A 905 6.56 34.20 -35.13
N GLY A 906 7.19 33.02 -35.09
CA GLY A 906 8.13 32.60 -34.03
C GLY A 906 7.50 31.78 -32.89
N TYR A 907 6.18 31.79 -32.74
CA TYR A 907 5.46 30.92 -31.80
C TYR A 907 5.45 29.46 -32.28
N VAL A 908 5.10 28.52 -31.40
CA VAL A 908 4.85 27.12 -31.80
C VAL A 908 3.37 26.85 -32.03
N GLY A 909 3.09 25.79 -32.77
CA GLY A 909 1.77 25.18 -32.89
C GLY A 909 1.90 23.65 -32.94
N PHE A 910 0.77 22.96 -32.85
CA PHE A 910 0.70 21.50 -32.81
C PHE A 910 -0.07 21.02 -34.03
N ARG A 911 0.63 20.42 -35.00
CA ARG A 911 -0.01 19.81 -36.17
C ARG A 911 -0.58 18.46 -35.78
N ILE A 912 -1.88 18.27 -36.02
CA ILE A 912 -2.58 17.02 -35.75
C ILE A 912 -2.14 15.95 -36.76
N THR A 913 -1.57 14.87 -36.27
CA THR A 913 -1.12 13.70 -37.05
C THR A 913 -2.12 12.54 -37.00
N GLY A 914 -2.97 12.49 -35.97
CA GLY A 914 -4.00 11.49 -35.80
C GLY A 914 -5.12 11.98 -34.88
N ILE A 915 -6.30 11.39 -34.97
CA ILE A 915 -7.47 11.69 -34.13
C ILE A 915 -7.95 10.40 -33.46
N VAL A 916 -8.17 10.46 -32.14
CA VAL A 916 -8.72 9.33 -31.38
C VAL A 916 -10.23 9.25 -31.64
N PRO A 917 -10.75 8.15 -32.24
CA PRO A 917 -12.17 8.02 -32.58
C PRO A 917 -13.09 8.20 -31.37
N ASN A 918 -14.23 8.84 -31.58
CA ASN A 918 -15.21 9.22 -30.55
C ASN A 918 -14.68 10.16 -29.45
N GLY A 919 -13.41 10.59 -29.51
CA GLY A 919 -12.81 11.51 -28.55
C GLY A 919 -13.29 12.96 -28.69
N PRO A 920 -12.79 13.89 -27.86
CA PRO A 920 -13.24 15.29 -27.87
C PRO A 920 -12.99 16.03 -29.20
N ALA A 921 -11.95 15.65 -29.94
CA ALA A 921 -11.64 16.15 -31.27
C ALA A 921 -12.63 15.71 -32.37
N ASP A 922 -13.28 14.55 -32.19
CA ASP A 922 -14.10 13.85 -33.19
C ASP A 922 -15.61 13.96 -32.91
N SER A 923 -16.05 13.81 -31.66
CA SER A 923 -17.47 13.71 -31.30
C SER A 923 -18.30 15.01 -31.39
N GLY A 924 -17.66 16.16 -31.64
CA GLY A 924 -18.31 17.48 -31.66
C GLY A 924 -18.81 17.94 -33.03
N SER A 925 -19.66 18.98 -33.07
CA SER A 925 -20.10 19.63 -34.32
C SER A 925 -19.03 20.52 -34.98
N MET A 926 -17.91 20.75 -34.28
CA MET A 926 -16.80 21.61 -34.68
C MET A 926 -15.47 20.82 -34.65
N GLN A 927 -15.47 19.66 -35.31
CA GLN A 927 -14.37 18.68 -35.31
C GLN A 927 -13.02 19.28 -35.75
N LEU A 928 -11.96 18.81 -35.08
CA LEU A 928 -10.59 18.90 -35.56
C LEU A 928 -10.38 17.91 -36.71
N ARG A 929 -9.30 18.08 -37.48
CA ARG A 929 -8.91 17.17 -38.57
C ARG A 929 -7.41 16.97 -38.59
N GLU A 930 -6.97 15.81 -39.04
CA GLU A 930 -5.56 15.59 -39.40
C GLU A 930 -5.07 16.67 -40.37
N GLY A 931 -3.85 17.16 -40.14
CA GLY A 931 -3.26 18.28 -40.86
C GLY A 931 -3.68 19.68 -40.38
N ASP A 932 -4.69 19.81 -39.51
CA ASP A 932 -4.93 21.07 -38.79
C ASP A 932 -3.74 21.38 -37.88
N ILE A 933 -3.42 22.67 -37.71
CA ILE A 933 -2.39 23.14 -36.79
C ILE A 933 -3.06 23.93 -35.68
N VAL A 934 -3.05 23.42 -34.45
CA VAL A 934 -3.51 24.14 -33.26
C VAL A 934 -2.51 25.25 -32.94
N THR A 935 -2.94 26.51 -32.96
CA THR A 935 -2.08 27.69 -32.81
C THR A 935 -2.36 28.50 -31.54
N GLU A 936 -3.55 28.40 -30.96
CA GLU A 936 -3.91 29.05 -29.70
C GLU A 936 -4.83 28.14 -28.87
N VAL A 937 -4.73 28.23 -27.54
CA VAL A 937 -5.76 27.76 -26.60
C VAL A 937 -6.18 28.93 -25.73
N ASP A 938 -7.49 29.13 -25.57
CA ASP A 938 -8.13 30.27 -24.91
C ASP A 938 -7.66 31.63 -25.46
N LEU A 939 -7.50 31.70 -26.79
CA LEU A 939 -7.06 32.90 -27.52
C LEU A 939 -5.65 33.39 -27.16
N GLN A 940 -4.83 32.54 -26.53
CA GLN A 940 -3.42 32.80 -26.27
C GLN A 940 -2.54 31.91 -27.17
N PRO A 941 -1.58 32.46 -27.93
CA PRO A 941 -0.61 31.66 -28.69
C PRO A 941 0.30 30.87 -27.76
N PHE A 942 1.05 29.89 -28.28
CA PHE A 942 2.01 29.11 -27.50
C PHE A 942 3.43 29.67 -27.63
N GLU A 943 4.07 29.96 -26.49
CA GLU A 943 5.46 30.43 -26.46
C GLU A 943 6.43 29.34 -26.99
N PRO A 944 7.64 29.69 -27.49
CA PRO A 944 8.52 28.74 -28.18
C PRO A 944 8.91 27.47 -27.41
N ASP A 945 8.88 27.53 -26.07
CA ASP A 945 9.19 26.46 -25.11
C ASP A 945 7.93 25.82 -24.46
N GLU A 946 6.73 26.23 -24.88
CA GLU A 946 5.48 25.77 -24.27
C GLU A 946 4.96 24.45 -24.87
N SER A 947 4.52 23.54 -24.00
CA SER A 947 3.84 22.30 -24.36
C SER A 947 2.31 22.45 -24.34
N LEU A 948 1.63 21.72 -25.21
CA LEU A 948 0.17 21.56 -25.16
C LEU A 948 -0.25 20.93 -23.83
N THR A 949 0.56 19.97 -23.34
CA THR A 949 0.45 19.37 -22.02
C THR A 949 0.45 20.42 -20.89
N ARG A 950 1.39 21.38 -20.90
CA ARG A 950 1.44 22.47 -19.91
C ARG A 950 0.21 23.38 -19.99
N ARG A 951 -0.23 23.74 -21.20
CA ARG A 951 -1.38 24.63 -21.42
C ARG A 951 -2.71 24.03 -20.97
N LEU A 952 -2.89 22.71 -21.11
CA LEU A 952 -4.12 21.98 -20.74
C LEU A 952 -4.11 21.43 -19.31
N ARG A 953 -3.06 21.68 -18.53
CA ARG A 953 -2.99 21.34 -17.10
C ARG A 953 -4.15 21.99 -16.33
N GLY A 954 -4.85 21.20 -15.53
CA GLY A 954 -6.01 21.65 -14.74
C GLY A 954 -7.28 21.91 -15.55
N ARG A 955 -7.33 21.56 -16.85
CA ARG A 955 -8.48 21.84 -17.75
C ARG A 955 -9.39 20.64 -18.03
N VAL A 956 -9.21 19.52 -17.34
CA VAL A 956 -10.12 18.36 -17.44
C VAL A 956 -11.56 18.78 -17.15
N GLY A 957 -12.49 18.46 -18.05
CA GLY A 957 -13.91 18.76 -17.92
C GLY A 957 -14.29 20.24 -18.08
N GLN A 958 -13.35 21.12 -18.46
CA GLN A 958 -13.60 22.54 -18.71
C GLN A 958 -13.57 22.81 -20.21
N GLU A 959 -14.59 23.48 -20.75
CA GLU A 959 -14.59 23.90 -22.15
C GLU A 959 -13.44 24.89 -22.42
N VAL A 960 -12.65 24.63 -23.47
CA VAL A 960 -11.55 25.50 -23.93
C VAL A 960 -11.76 25.92 -25.37
N ILE A 961 -11.32 27.13 -25.72
CA ILE A 961 -11.34 27.62 -27.11
C ILE A 961 -10.04 27.17 -27.79
N VAL A 962 -10.14 26.36 -28.84
CA VAL A 962 -8.99 25.96 -29.66
C VAL A 962 -9.02 26.75 -30.97
N THR A 963 -8.01 27.59 -31.21
CA THR A 963 -7.78 28.22 -32.52
C THR A 963 -6.88 27.32 -33.36
N LEU A 964 -7.25 27.08 -34.61
CA LEU A 964 -6.50 26.26 -35.55
C LEU A 964 -6.33 26.91 -36.92
N GLU A 965 -5.19 26.66 -37.56
CA GLU A 965 -4.98 26.86 -39.00
C GLU A 965 -5.26 25.56 -39.75
N ARG A 966 -6.26 25.56 -40.64
CA ARG A 966 -6.56 24.45 -41.54
C ARG A 966 -5.99 24.75 -42.93
N PRO A 967 -5.03 23.96 -43.45
CA PRO A 967 -4.49 24.14 -44.79
C PRO A 967 -5.52 23.71 -45.86
N VAL A 968 -5.75 24.58 -46.85
CA VAL A 968 -6.64 24.32 -48.00
C VAL A 968 -5.88 24.73 -49.27
N GLY A 969 -5.12 23.81 -49.84
CA GLY A 969 -4.18 24.09 -50.92
C GLY A 969 -3.06 25.00 -50.42
N THR A 970 -2.90 26.19 -51.01
CA THR A 970 -1.94 27.21 -50.56
C THR A 970 -2.51 28.20 -49.54
N LEU A 971 -3.81 28.14 -49.25
CA LEU A 971 -4.47 29.01 -48.27
C LEU A 971 -4.45 28.36 -46.89
N ARG A 972 -4.34 29.19 -45.84
CA ARG A 972 -4.56 28.78 -44.45
C ARG A 972 -5.77 29.51 -43.91
N ASN A 973 -6.82 28.76 -43.58
CA ASN A 973 -8.03 29.32 -42.96
C ASN A 973 -7.91 29.17 -41.44
N VAL A 974 -8.11 30.27 -40.70
CA VAL A 974 -8.16 30.24 -39.24
C VAL A 974 -9.58 29.91 -38.80
N TYR A 975 -9.74 28.88 -37.97
CA TYR A 975 -10.99 28.49 -37.33
C TYR A 975 -10.85 28.55 -35.80
N ARG A 976 -11.98 28.63 -35.11
CA ARG A 976 -12.07 28.45 -33.66
C ARG A 976 -13.13 27.41 -33.35
N THR A 977 -12.83 26.53 -32.42
CA THR A 977 -13.73 25.48 -31.94
C THR A 977 -13.74 25.48 -30.40
N LEU A 978 -14.80 24.90 -29.84
CA LEU A 978 -14.96 24.64 -28.41
C LEU A 978 -14.79 23.15 -28.19
N ILE A 979 -13.87 22.76 -27.31
CA ILE A 979 -13.59 21.36 -26.97
C ILE A 979 -13.56 21.25 -25.45
N THR A 980 -14.13 20.19 -24.90
CA THR A 980 -14.01 19.85 -23.47
C THR A 980 -12.96 18.74 -23.32
N PRO A 981 -11.76 19.01 -22.78
CA PRO A 981 -10.72 18.01 -22.64
C PRO A 981 -11.08 16.94 -21.61
N VAL A 982 -10.64 15.71 -21.84
CA VAL A 982 -10.84 14.55 -20.95
C VAL A 982 -9.57 14.25 -20.14
N ASP A 983 -9.67 13.42 -19.11
CA ASP A 983 -8.50 12.93 -18.35
C ASP A 983 -7.79 11.76 -19.04
N TYR A 984 -6.74 11.24 -18.39
CA TYR A 984 -5.97 10.09 -18.89
C TYR A 984 -6.80 8.81 -18.98
N ASP A 985 -7.66 8.53 -17.98
CA ASP A 985 -8.40 7.26 -17.90
C ASP A 985 -9.51 7.21 -18.95
N ALA A 986 -10.16 8.35 -19.22
CA ALA A 986 -11.07 8.50 -20.35
C ALA A 986 -10.37 8.37 -21.71
N LEU A 987 -9.16 8.94 -21.87
CA LEU A 987 -8.37 8.74 -23.10
C LEU A 987 -7.96 7.26 -23.27
N ALA A 988 -7.57 6.58 -22.19
CA ALA A 988 -7.22 5.17 -22.19
C ALA A 988 -8.38 4.28 -22.67
N ARG A 989 -9.61 4.60 -22.24
CA ARG A 989 -10.82 3.93 -22.73
C ARG A 989 -11.06 4.14 -24.22
N LEU A 990 -10.94 5.39 -24.70
CA LEU A 990 -11.12 5.72 -26.12
C LEU A 990 -10.07 5.03 -27.01
N ARG A 991 -8.79 5.01 -26.58
CA ARG A 991 -7.73 4.27 -27.28
C ARG A 991 -7.96 2.75 -27.26
N TYR A 992 -8.46 2.21 -26.15
CA TYR A 992 -8.83 0.80 -26.07
C TYR A 992 -9.98 0.43 -27.02
N GLU A 993 -11.02 1.27 -27.08
CA GLU A 993 -12.15 1.10 -27.99
C GLU A 993 -11.70 1.19 -29.47
N ALA A 994 -10.77 2.10 -29.79
CA ALA A 994 -10.16 2.20 -31.12
C ALA A 994 -9.32 0.97 -31.49
N PHE A 995 -8.46 0.47 -30.57
CA PHE A 995 -7.69 -0.77 -30.75
C PHE A 995 -8.61 -1.97 -31.01
N LEU A 996 -9.68 -2.14 -30.22
CA LEU A 996 -10.62 -3.24 -30.38
C LEU A 996 -11.27 -3.24 -31.77
N GLU A 997 -11.68 -2.08 -32.27
CA GLU A 997 -12.29 -1.96 -33.60
C GLU A 997 -11.28 -2.14 -34.75
N GLU A 998 -10.02 -1.71 -34.55
CA GLU A 998 -8.92 -1.99 -35.47
C GLU A 998 -8.68 -3.49 -35.61
N SER A 999 -8.47 -4.20 -34.49
CA SER A 999 -8.27 -5.65 -34.47
C SER A 999 -9.46 -6.41 -35.08
N ARG A 1000 -10.70 -5.99 -34.80
CA ARG A 1000 -11.90 -6.57 -35.44
C ARG A 1000 -11.88 -6.44 -36.96
N ARG A 1001 -11.56 -5.26 -37.47
CA ARG A 1001 -11.49 -5.00 -38.91
C ARG A 1001 -10.33 -5.74 -39.58
N THR A 1002 -9.19 -5.86 -38.92
CA THR A 1002 -8.05 -6.67 -39.36
C THR A 1002 -8.42 -8.15 -39.44
N VAL A 1003 -8.98 -8.75 -38.39
CA VAL A 1003 -9.42 -10.15 -38.41
C VAL A 1003 -10.51 -10.40 -39.45
N ASN A 1004 -11.49 -9.51 -39.59
CA ASN A 1004 -12.53 -9.62 -40.62
C ASN A 1004 -11.91 -9.55 -42.03
N THR A 1005 -10.85 -8.78 -42.25
CA THR A 1005 -10.18 -8.64 -43.55
C THR A 1005 -9.31 -9.86 -43.86
N LEU A 1006 -8.51 -10.33 -42.90
CA LEU A 1006 -7.64 -11.50 -43.05
C LEU A 1006 -8.41 -12.82 -43.20
N SER A 1007 -9.64 -12.90 -42.65
CA SER A 1007 -10.48 -14.11 -42.70
C SER A 1007 -11.61 -14.09 -43.75
N ASP A 1008 -11.67 -13.07 -44.62
CA ASP A 1008 -12.82 -12.81 -45.53
C ASP A 1008 -14.18 -12.88 -44.81
N GLY A 1009 -14.21 -12.33 -43.59
CA GLY A 1009 -15.38 -12.33 -42.70
C GLY A 1009 -15.73 -13.66 -42.04
N ARG A 1010 -14.92 -14.73 -42.17
CA ARG A 1010 -15.21 -16.03 -41.56
C ARG A 1010 -14.97 -16.08 -40.05
N ILE A 1011 -14.08 -15.24 -39.52
CA ILE A 1011 -13.66 -15.27 -38.10
C ILE A 1011 -14.10 -13.99 -37.38
N GLY A 1012 -14.58 -14.15 -36.15
CA GLY A 1012 -14.86 -13.05 -35.22
C GLY A 1012 -13.67 -12.72 -34.30
N TYR A 1013 -13.67 -11.53 -33.71
CA TYR A 1013 -12.66 -11.12 -32.72
C TYR A 1013 -13.28 -10.37 -31.53
N LEU A 1014 -12.79 -10.70 -30.34
CA LEU A 1014 -13.00 -9.92 -29.12
C LEU A 1014 -11.72 -9.92 -28.27
N HIS A 1015 -11.61 -8.94 -27.38
CA HIS A 1015 -10.49 -8.79 -26.45
C HIS A 1015 -11.01 -8.60 -25.01
N ILE A 1016 -10.37 -9.25 -24.05
CA ILE A 1016 -10.71 -9.19 -22.62
C ILE A 1016 -9.63 -8.36 -21.92
N GLN A 1017 -9.92 -7.09 -21.64
CA GLN A 1017 -8.93 -6.12 -21.11
C GLN A 1017 -8.45 -6.39 -19.67
N ALA A 1018 -9.32 -6.99 -18.85
CA ALA A 1018 -9.07 -7.30 -17.44
C ALA A 1018 -10.01 -8.44 -17.01
N MET A 1019 -9.70 -9.14 -15.91
CA MET A 1019 -10.60 -10.16 -15.36
C MET A 1019 -11.52 -9.57 -14.27
N ASN A 1020 -12.31 -8.55 -14.62
CA ASN A 1020 -13.25 -7.89 -13.70
C ASN A 1020 -14.70 -7.94 -14.22
N GLN A 1021 -15.67 -7.54 -13.39
CA GLN A 1021 -17.09 -7.62 -13.71
C GLN A 1021 -17.47 -6.84 -14.98
N THR A 1022 -16.91 -5.65 -15.19
CA THR A 1022 -17.17 -4.82 -16.38
C THR A 1022 -16.63 -5.47 -17.65
N SER A 1023 -15.42 -6.02 -17.61
CA SER A 1023 -14.84 -6.75 -18.75
C SER A 1023 -15.55 -8.06 -19.02
N LEU A 1024 -16.11 -8.73 -18.01
CA LEU A 1024 -16.94 -9.93 -18.19
C LEU A 1024 -18.30 -9.59 -18.84
N GLU A 1025 -18.95 -8.50 -18.44
CA GLU A 1025 -20.18 -8.02 -19.07
C GLU A 1025 -19.94 -7.62 -20.53
N GLY A 1026 -18.83 -6.90 -20.80
CA GLY A 1026 -18.35 -6.60 -22.15
C GLY A 1026 -18.13 -7.87 -22.97
N PHE A 1027 -17.35 -8.83 -22.45
CA PHE A 1027 -17.14 -10.13 -23.08
C PHE A 1027 -18.45 -10.85 -23.40
N GLN A 1028 -19.43 -10.88 -22.49
CA GLN A 1028 -20.70 -11.57 -22.72
C GLN A 1028 -21.56 -10.90 -23.82
N ALA A 1029 -21.49 -9.57 -23.96
CA ALA A 1029 -22.14 -8.84 -25.05
C ALA A 1029 -21.39 -9.02 -26.38
N ASP A 1030 -20.07 -8.83 -26.36
CA ASP A 1030 -19.18 -8.99 -27.50
C ASP A 1030 -19.15 -10.42 -28.02
N LEU A 1031 -19.31 -11.43 -27.16
CA LEU A 1031 -19.37 -12.84 -27.58
C LEU A 1031 -20.53 -13.10 -28.53
N TYR A 1032 -21.67 -12.43 -28.37
CA TYR A 1032 -22.77 -12.51 -29.35
C TYR A 1032 -22.41 -11.73 -30.63
N ALA A 1033 -22.01 -10.46 -30.49
CA ALA A 1033 -21.79 -9.55 -31.62
C ALA A 1033 -20.62 -9.97 -32.52
N ALA A 1034 -19.53 -10.48 -31.94
CA ALA A 1034 -18.36 -10.95 -32.68
C ALA A 1034 -18.60 -12.34 -33.32
N ALA A 1035 -19.43 -13.19 -32.71
CA ALA A 1035 -19.72 -14.53 -33.20
C ALA A 1035 -20.78 -14.61 -34.30
N GLU A 1036 -21.65 -13.60 -34.42
CA GLU A 1036 -22.81 -13.66 -35.31
C GLU A 1036 -22.39 -13.87 -36.78
N GLY A 1037 -22.82 -14.98 -37.36
CA GLY A 1037 -22.49 -15.36 -38.74
C GLY A 1037 -21.06 -15.86 -38.98
N ARG A 1038 -20.24 -16.06 -37.93
CA ARG A 1038 -18.84 -16.50 -38.05
C ARG A 1038 -18.69 -18.01 -37.88
N GLU A 1039 -17.66 -18.56 -38.51
CA GLU A 1039 -17.27 -19.98 -38.44
C GLU A 1039 -16.34 -20.27 -37.25
N GLY A 1040 -15.60 -19.26 -36.77
CA GLY A 1040 -14.72 -19.34 -35.59
C GLY A 1040 -14.51 -17.98 -34.92
N LEU A 1041 -13.83 -17.98 -33.77
CA LEU A 1041 -13.60 -16.79 -32.93
C LEU A 1041 -12.15 -16.72 -32.43
N ILE A 1042 -11.58 -15.52 -32.41
CA ILE A 1042 -10.37 -15.20 -31.66
C ILE A 1042 -10.76 -14.50 -30.35
N ILE A 1043 -10.26 -15.02 -29.24
CA ILE A 1043 -10.38 -14.41 -27.91
C ILE A 1043 -8.99 -13.92 -27.49
N ASP A 1044 -8.79 -12.61 -27.44
CA ASP A 1044 -7.52 -12.02 -27.05
C ASP A 1044 -7.48 -11.67 -25.55
N VAL A 1045 -6.45 -12.17 -24.84
CA VAL A 1045 -6.16 -11.89 -23.43
C VAL A 1045 -4.74 -11.35 -23.23
N ARG A 1046 -4.06 -10.92 -24.31
CA ARG A 1046 -2.80 -10.19 -24.25
C ARG A 1046 -2.98 -8.92 -23.42
N ASN A 1047 -1.94 -8.49 -22.71
CA ASN A 1047 -1.97 -7.27 -21.89
C ASN A 1047 -3.10 -7.24 -20.81
N ASN A 1048 -3.68 -8.39 -20.46
CA ASN A 1048 -4.70 -8.49 -19.40
C ASN A 1048 -4.02 -8.66 -18.03
N GLY A 1049 -4.29 -7.73 -17.11
CA GLY A 1049 -3.69 -7.69 -15.78
C GLY A 1049 -4.29 -8.63 -14.73
N GLY A 1050 -5.18 -9.55 -15.12
CA GLY A 1050 -5.85 -10.46 -14.21
C GLY A 1050 -7.01 -9.82 -13.43
N GLY A 1051 -7.35 -10.43 -12.28
CA GLY A 1051 -8.61 -10.21 -11.56
C GLY A 1051 -9.19 -11.52 -11.02
N SER A 1052 -10.47 -11.82 -11.26
CA SER A 1052 -11.18 -12.98 -10.69
C SER A 1052 -12.41 -13.50 -11.48
N THR A 1053 -12.39 -13.43 -12.82
CA THR A 1053 -13.55 -13.82 -13.66
C THR A 1053 -13.35 -15.06 -14.54
N THR A 1054 -12.18 -15.71 -14.54
CA THR A 1054 -11.86 -16.87 -15.39
C THR A 1054 -12.96 -17.93 -15.47
N ASP A 1055 -13.43 -18.47 -14.35
CA ASP A 1055 -14.44 -19.54 -14.34
C ASP A 1055 -15.77 -19.10 -14.98
N ARG A 1056 -16.12 -17.81 -14.89
CA ARG A 1056 -17.32 -17.24 -15.51
C ARG A 1056 -17.17 -17.01 -17.01
N ILE A 1057 -15.93 -16.89 -17.51
CA ILE A 1057 -15.62 -16.91 -18.94
C ILE A 1057 -15.67 -18.35 -19.45
N LEU A 1058 -15.13 -19.31 -18.68
CA LEU A 1058 -15.16 -20.73 -19.00
C LEU A 1058 -16.59 -21.28 -19.13
N THR A 1059 -17.57 -20.82 -18.33
CA THR A 1059 -18.98 -21.25 -18.53
C THR A 1059 -19.55 -20.86 -19.89
N SER A 1060 -19.07 -19.78 -20.51
CA SER A 1060 -19.48 -19.35 -21.86
C SER A 1060 -18.82 -20.15 -22.98
N ILE A 1061 -17.54 -20.52 -22.84
CA ILE A 1061 -16.78 -21.14 -23.93
C ILE A 1061 -16.62 -22.67 -23.81
N MET A 1062 -16.72 -23.25 -22.61
CA MET A 1062 -16.55 -24.68 -22.36
C MET A 1062 -17.86 -25.48 -22.29
N ALA A 1063 -19.01 -24.81 -22.21
CA ALA A 1063 -20.29 -25.52 -22.05
C ALA A 1063 -20.63 -26.34 -23.32
N PRO A 1064 -20.86 -27.66 -23.22
CA PRO A 1064 -21.17 -28.49 -24.39
C PRO A 1064 -22.59 -28.26 -24.90
N GLU A 1065 -22.81 -28.62 -26.17
CA GLU A 1065 -24.17 -28.79 -26.69
C GLU A 1065 -24.75 -30.15 -26.28
N HIS A 1066 -25.95 -30.12 -25.69
CA HIS A 1066 -26.64 -31.31 -25.20
C HIS A 1066 -27.99 -31.56 -25.89
N ALA A 1067 -28.52 -30.55 -26.59
CA ALA A 1067 -29.78 -30.58 -27.32
C ALA A 1067 -29.88 -29.33 -28.21
N TYR A 1068 -30.74 -29.42 -29.22
CA TYR A 1068 -31.26 -28.28 -29.97
C TYR A 1068 -32.79 -28.22 -29.84
N THR A 1069 -33.39 -27.11 -30.26
CA THR A 1069 -34.84 -26.90 -30.26
C THR A 1069 -35.32 -26.50 -31.65
N VAL A 1070 -36.57 -26.84 -31.98
CA VAL A 1070 -37.25 -26.39 -33.20
C VAL A 1070 -38.61 -25.84 -32.76
N PRO A 1071 -38.84 -24.51 -32.80
CA PRO A 1071 -40.13 -23.93 -32.44
C PRO A 1071 -41.18 -24.24 -33.52
N ALA A 1072 -42.44 -24.34 -33.11
CA ALA A 1072 -43.53 -24.65 -34.04
C ALA A 1072 -43.66 -23.56 -35.11
N GLY A 1073 -43.52 -23.94 -36.38
CA GLY A 1073 -43.56 -23.02 -37.53
C GLY A 1073 -42.20 -22.53 -38.03
N ALA A 1074 -41.09 -22.90 -37.38
CA ALA A 1074 -39.76 -22.77 -38.00
C ALA A 1074 -39.57 -23.77 -39.14
N ASP A 1075 -38.69 -23.41 -40.07
CA ASP A 1075 -38.23 -24.30 -41.13
C ASP A 1075 -37.40 -25.46 -40.53
N PRO A 1076 -37.75 -26.73 -40.75
CA PRO A 1076 -36.94 -27.87 -40.31
C PRO A 1076 -35.51 -27.89 -40.86
N GLU A 1077 -35.23 -27.20 -41.98
CA GLU A 1077 -33.88 -27.04 -42.52
C GLU A 1077 -33.03 -26.04 -41.70
N GLN A 1078 -33.67 -25.23 -40.84
CA GLN A 1078 -33.03 -24.30 -39.89
C GLN A 1078 -33.08 -24.85 -38.45
N ALA A 1079 -32.77 -26.15 -38.28
CA ALA A 1079 -32.60 -26.78 -36.98
C ALA A 1079 -31.20 -26.51 -36.39
N GLY A 1080 -31.01 -26.75 -35.09
CA GLY A 1080 -29.71 -26.59 -34.40
C GLY A 1080 -29.64 -25.42 -33.40
N HIS A 1081 -30.75 -24.73 -33.12
CA HIS A 1081 -30.75 -23.57 -32.21
C HIS A 1081 -31.18 -23.95 -30.79
N TYR A 1082 -30.44 -23.48 -29.77
CA TYR A 1082 -30.81 -23.59 -28.36
C TYR A 1082 -31.21 -22.22 -27.78
N PRO A 1083 -32.26 -22.11 -26.94
CA PRO A 1083 -32.66 -20.82 -26.37
C PRO A 1083 -31.61 -20.31 -25.36
N GLN A 1084 -30.77 -19.34 -25.76
CA GLN A 1084 -29.69 -18.79 -24.94
C GLN A 1084 -30.17 -18.29 -23.57
N GLY A 1085 -31.37 -17.70 -23.48
CA GLY A 1085 -32.00 -17.29 -22.20
C GLY A 1085 -32.42 -18.43 -21.25
N ARG A 1086 -31.99 -19.67 -21.50
CA ARG A 1086 -32.07 -20.82 -20.57
C ARG A 1086 -30.73 -21.16 -19.93
N LEU A 1087 -29.64 -20.50 -20.34
CA LEU A 1087 -28.29 -20.71 -19.84
C LEU A 1087 -27.93 -19.63 -18.81
N ASP A 1088 -27.08 -19.96 -17.84
CA ASP A 1088 -26.58 -19.00 -16.84
C ASP A 1088 -25.59 -17.98 -17.44
N ALA A 1089 -25.03 -18.28 -18.61
CA ALA A 1089 -24.15 -17.42 -19.41
C ALA A 1089 -24.38 -17.70 -20.91
N PRO A 1090 -24.17 -16.71 -21.81
CA PRO A 1090 -24.24 -16.94 -23.25
C PRO A 1090 -23.16 -17.95 -23.68
N ARG A 1091 -23.48 -18.89 -24.58
CA ARG A 1091 -22.60 -19.99 -24.97
C ARG A 1091 -22.08 -19.88 -26.40
N TYR A 1092 -20.80 -20.16 -26.61
CA TYR A 1092 -20.17 -20.29 -27.93
C TYR A 1092 -19.38 -21.61 -28.09
N THR A 1093 -19.81 -22.44 -29.05
CA THR A 1093 -19.34 -23.83 -29.23
C THR A 1093 -18.45 -24.05 -30.45
N LEU A 1094 -18.30 -23.07 -31.35
CA LEU A 1094 -17.46 -23.18 -32.55
C LEU A 1094 -15.95 -23.12 -32.20
N PRO A 1095 -15.04 -23.44 -33.15
CA PRO A 1095 -13.60 -23.35 -32.94
C PRO A 1095 -13.15 -21.97 -32.44
N ILE A 1096 -12.23 -21.98 -31.47
CA ILE A 1096 -11.61 -20.78 -30.88
C ILE A 1096 -10.09 -20.87 -31.07
N ASN A 1097 -9.44 -19.72 -31.28
CA ASN A 1097 -8.04 -19.47 -30.93
C ASN A 1097 -7.99 -18.45 -29.79
N MET A 1098 -7.05 -18.62 -28.85
CA MET A 1098 -6.79 -17.67 -27.78
C MET A 1098 -5.43 -17.00 -28.01
N LEU A 1099 -5.36 -15.68 -27.86
CA LEU A 1099 -4.11 -14.91 -27.88
C LEU A 1099 -3.67 -14.57 -26.47
N ALA A 1100 -2.40 -14.85 -26.14
CA ALA A 1100 -1.79 -14.48 -24.87
C ALA A 1100 -0.33 -14.04 -25.07
N ASN A 1101 0.21 -13.26 -24.13
CA ASN A 1101 1.59 -12.78 -24.19
C ASN A 1101 2.20 -12.65 -22.79
N GLU A 1102 3.47 -12.24 -22.74
CA GLU A 1102 4.26 -12.00 -21.53
C GLU A 1102 3.62 -10.98 -20.56
N LYS A 1103 2.70 -10.13 -21.06
CA LYS A 1103 1.95 -9.16 -20.25
C LYS A 1103 0.60 -9.68 -19.73
N SER A 1104 0.14 -10.86 -20.18
CA SER A 1104 -0.99 -11.58 -19.59
C SER A 1104 -0.60 -12.08 -18.20
N TYR A 1105 -1.30 -11.62 -17.16
CA TYR A 1105 -0.87 -11.73 -15.76
C TYR A 1105 -1.97 -12.28 -14.83
N SER A 1106 -1.58 -13.07 -13.83
CA SER A 1106 -2.46 -13.56 -12.76
C SER A 1106 -3.68 -14.32 -13.30
N ASN A 1107 -4.91 -13.85 -13.06
CA ASN A 1107 -6.12 -14.55 -13.49
C ASN A 1107 -6.26 -14.69 -15.02
N ALA A 1108 -5.59 -13.84 -15.82
CA ALA A 1108 -5.50 -14.04 -17.26
C ALA A 1108 -4.70 -15.31 -17.62
N GLU A 1109 -3.64 -15.60 -16.86
CA GLU A 1109 -2.84 -16.82 -17.00
C GLU A 1109 -3.65 -18.04 -16.59
N ILE A 1110 -4.45 -17.94 -15.52
CA ILE A 1110 -5.37 -19.01 -15.12
C ILE A 1110 -6.34 -19.36 -16.26
N LEU A 1111 -6.82 -18.36 -17.02
CA LEU A 1111 -7.65 -18.61 -18.21
C LEU A 1111 -6.86 -19.27 -19.35
N ALA A 1112 -5.64 -18.81 -19.64
CA ALA A 1112 -4.79 -19.39 -20.67
C ALA A 1112 -4.41 -20.85 -20.35
N HIS A 1113 -3.95 -21.12 -19.12
CA HIS A 1113 -3.71 -22.49 -18.64
C HIS A 1113 -4.95 -23.36 -18.71
N ALA A 1114 -6.12 -22.85 -18.30
CA ALA A 1114 -7.37 -23.61 -18.38
C ALA A 1114 -7.78 -23.90 -19.83
N PHE A 1115 -7.56 -22.96 -20.76
CA PHE A 1115 -7.87 -23.13 -22.18
C PHE A 1115 -7.07 -24.29 -22.80
N THR A 1116 -5.76 -24.37 -22.51
CA THR A 1116 -4.89 -25.49 -22.94
C THR A 1116 -5.20 -26.78 -22.16
N THR A 1117 -5.32 -26.72 -20.82
CA THR A 1117 -5.55 -27.90 -19.96
C THR A 1117 -6.88 -28.60 -20.25
N LEU A 1118 -7.89 -27.86 -20.72
CA LEU A 1118 -9.21 -28.37 -21.08
C LEU A 1118 -9.38 -28.61 -22.60
N ASP A 1119 -8.30 -28.54 -23.39
CA ASP A 1119 -8.28 -28.81 -24.84
C ASP A 1119 -9.35 -28.03 -25.63
N ARG A 1120 -9.43 -26.71 -25.41
CA ARG A 1120 -10.49 -25.88 -26.03
C ARG A 1120 -10.17 -25.39 -27.45
N GLY A 1121 -8.90 -25.26 -27.79
CA GLY A 1121 -8.41 -24.70 -29.05
C GLY A 1121 -6.92 -24.36 -28.97
N THR A 1122 -6.38 -23.69 -29.98
CA THR A 1122 -4.96 -23.32 -30.03
C THR A 1122 -4.70 -22.04 -29.24
N LEU A 1123 -3.74 -22.06 -28.32
CA LEU A 1123 -3.17 -20.88 -27.68
C LEU A 1123 -2.01 -20.33 -28.53
N VAL A 1124 -2.03 -19.04 -28.83
CA VAL A 1124 -1.11 -18.37 -29.78
C VAL A 1124 -0.48 -17.13 -29.12
N GLY A 1125 0.78 -16.85 -29.42
CA GLY A 1125 1.50 -15.66 -28.95
C GLY A 1125 2.74 -16.01 -28.13
N ARG A 1126 2.99 -15.33 -27.01
CA ARG A 1126 4.14 -15.62 -26.12
C ARG A 1126 3.67 -16.31 -24.84
N GLN A 1127 4.59 -17.02 -24.16
CA GLN A 1127 4.34 -17.53 -22.81
C GLN A 1127 3.83 -16.39 -21.90
N THR A 1128 2.93 -16.71 -20.96
CA THR A 1128 2.44 -15.73 -19.99
C THR A 1128 3.45 -15.45 -18.87
N TYR A 1129 3.20 -14.41 -18.08
CA TYR A 1129 4.19 -13.85 -17.14
C TYR A 1129 4.76 -14.85 -16.09
N GLY A 1130 4.02 -15.87 -15.66
CA GLY A 1130 4.38 -16.75 -14.55
C GLY A 1130 4.19 -16.09 -13.18
N GLY A 1131 3.06 -15.43 -12.96
CA GLY A 1131 2.75 -14.75 -11.69
C GLY A 1131 1.35 -15.04 -11.18
N VAL A 1132 1.16 -16.16 -10.48
CA VAL A 1132 -0.17 -16.72 -10.19
C VAL A 1132 -0.38 -17.04 -8.71
N ILE A 1133 -0.15 -16.05 -7.84
CA ILE A 1133 -0.50 -16.13 -6.40
C ILE A 1133 -1.69 -15.22 -6.09
N SER A 1134 -2.76 -15.78 -5.49
CA SER A 1134 -3.87 -14.97 -4.97
C SER A 1134 -3.39 -14.06 -3.83
N SER A 1135 -3.68 -12.77 -3.95
CA SER A 1135 -3.18 -11.73 -3.03
C SER A 1135 -4.30 -10.85 -2.50
N GLY A 1136 -4.15 -10.40 -1.26
CA GLY A 1136 -4.94 -9.33 -0.64
C GLY A 1136 -4.16 -8.02 -0.50
N ARG A 1137 -4.78 -7.02 0.12
CA ARG A 1137 -4.14 -5.78 0.58
C ARG A 1137 -4.13 -5.74 2.11
N TYR A 1138 -3.02 -5.32 2.69
CA TYR A 1138 -2.87 -5.02 4.11
C TYR A 1138 -2.43 -3.56 4.26
N SER A 1139 -2.94 -2.84 5.26
CA SER A 1139 -2.59 -1.42 5.49
C SER A 1139 -1.83 -1.26 6.81
N LEU A 1140 -0.63 -0.69 6.76
CA LEU A 1140 0.26 -0.35 7.87
C LEU A 1140 -0.24 0.89 8.65
N ILE A 1141 0.43 1.23 9.76
CA ILE A 1141 -0.03 2.23 10.74
C ILE A 1141 -0.32 3.63 10.15
N ASP A 1142 0.42 4.01 9.10
CA ASP A 1142 0.37 5.32 8.42
C ASP A 1142 -0.49 5.31 7.15
N GLY A 1143 -1.09 4.16 6.80
CA GLY A 1143 -1.86 3.97 5.59
C GLY A 1143 -1.05 3.47 4.38
N ALA A 1144 0.26 3.24 4.51
CA ALA A 1144 1.02 2.49 3.50
C ALA A 1144 0.44 1.08 3.33
N THR A 1145 0.47 0.54 2.11
CA THR A 1145 -0.19 -0.73 1.79
C THR A 1145 0.79 -1.79 1.30
N VAL A 1146 0.72 -2.98 1.88
CA VAL A 1146 1.48 -4.17 1.49
C VAL A 1146 0.56 -5.11 0.71
N ARG A 1147 1.05 -5.70 -0.38
CA ARG A 1147 0.37 -6.82 -1.04
C ARG A 1147 0.65 -8.11 -0.28
N ARG A 1148 -0.40 -8.86 0.03
CA ARG A 1148 -0.36 -10.08 0.85
C ARG A 1148 -0.66 -11.32 -0.01
N PRO A 1149 0.32 -11.96 -0.67
CA PRO A 1149 0.13 -13.20 -1.40
C PRO A 1149 -0.07 -14.39 -0.45
N TYR A 1150 -1.22 -15.06 -0.50
CA TYR A 1150 -1.65 -16.05 0.52
C TYR A 1150 -2.12 -17.41 0.00
N ARG A 1151 -2.33 -17.58 -1.32
CA ARG A 1151 -2.78 -18.85 -1.91
C ARG A 1151 -2.20 -19.04 -3.31
N GLY A 1152 -1.38 -20.06 -3.50
CA GLY A 1152 -0.87 -20.47 -4.81
C GLY A 1152 -1.95 -21.17 -5.65
N TRP A 1153 -1.70 -21.24 -6.95
CA TRP A 1153 -2.52 -21.99 -7.91
C TRP A 1153 -1.67 -23.09 -8.55
N TYR A 1154 -2.27 -24.27 -8.70
CA TYR A 1154 -1.56 -25.46 -9.16
C TYR A 1154 -2.35 -26.13 -10.29
N LEU A 1155 -1.65 -26.63 -11.29
CA LEU A 1155 -2.22 -27.46 -12.34
C LEU A 1155 -2.61 -28.86 -11.78
N PRO A 1156 -3.48 -29.63 -12.48
CA PRO A 1156 -3.91 -30.95 -12.00
C PRO A 1156 -2.80 -32.00 -11.80
N ASP A 1157 -1.62 -31.77 -12.37
CA ASP A 1157 -0.41 -32.60 -12.18
C ASP A 1157 0.44 -32.19 -10.95
N GLY A 1158 0.09 -31.09 -10.29
CA GLY A 1158 0.79 -30.53 -9.13
C GLY A 1158 1.76 -29.39 -9.44
N THR A 1159 1.93 -28.97 -10.70
CA THR A 1159 2.80 -27.85 -11.08
C THR A 1159 2.30 -26.54 -10.47
N ASP A 1160 3.16 -25.84 -9.71
CA ASP A 1160 2.88 -24.47 -9.22
C ASP A 1160 2.89 -23.50 -10.41
N MET A 1161 1.80 -22.75 -10.62
CA MET A 1161 1.68 -21.81 -11.74
C MET A 1161 2.51 -20.52 -11.50
N GLU A 1162 2.92 -20.27 -10.26
CA GLU A 1162 3.96 -19.29 -9.97
C GLU A 1162 5.29 -19.71 -10.64
N HIS A 1163 5.90 -18.79 -11.39
CA HIS A 1163 7.06 -19.01 -12.28
C HIS A 1163 6.85 -19.98 -13.46
N HIS A 1164 5.66 -20.55 -13.65
CA HIS A 1164 5.36 -21.48 -14.75
C HIS A 1164 4.16 -20.97 -15.56
N GLY A 1165 4.32 -19.85 -16.25
CA GLY A 1165 3.27 -19.25 -17.09
C GLY A 1165 2.84 -20.17 -18.25
N ALA A 1166 1.62 -19.95 -18.77
CA ALA A 1166 1.00 -20.77 -19.79
C ALA A 1166 1.81 -20.71 -21.09
N MET A 1167 2.15 -21.87 -21.64
CA MET A 1167 2.86 -22.01 -22.92
C MET A 1167 1.87 -22.05 -24.09
N PRO A 1168 1.98 -21.15 -25.08
CA PRO A 1168 1.25 -21.25 -26.35
C PRO A 1168 1.61 -22.53 -27.12
N ASP A 1169 0.62 -23.10 -27.78
CA ASP A 1169 0.81 -24.16 -28.78
C ASP A 1169 1.52 -23.62 -30.03
N LEU A 1170 1.30 -22.33 -30.35
CA LEU A 1170 1.96 -21.59 -31.42
C LEU A 1170 2.72 -20.38 -30.84
N PRO A 1171 4.01 -20.53 -30.50
CA PRO A 1171 4.85 -19.42 -30.05
C PRO A 1171 5.12 -18.44 -31.21
N VAL A 1172 4.82 -17.16 -30.98
CA VAL A 1172 5.01 -16.04 -31.92
C VAL A 1172 5.42 -14.80 -31.14
N ASP A 1173 6.53 -14.18 -31.55
CA ASP A 1173 7.08 -13.00 -30.89
C ASP A 1173 6.57 -11.70 -31.53
N GLN A 1174 6.55 -10.62 -30.74
CA GLN A 1174 6.30 -9.25 -31.20
C GLN A 1174 7.62 -8.49 -31.16
N THR A 1175 8.17 -8.14 -32.32
CA THR A 1175 9.47 -7.45 -32.41
C THR A 1175 9.32 -5.92 -32.33
N PRO A 1176 10.38 -5.17 -31.96
CA PRO A 1176 10.41 -3.72 -32.11
C PRO A 1176 10.11 -3.26 -33.54
N GLU A 1177 10.58 -3.98 -34.55
CA GLU A 1177 10.28 -3.73 -35.97
C GLU A 1177 8.78 -3.87 -36.27
N ASP A 1178 8.12 -4.93 -35.78
CA ASP A 1178 6.68 -5.10 -35.95
C ASP A 1178 5.89 -3.99 -35.22
N GLU A 1179 6.32 -3.58 -34.02
CA GLU A 1179 5.72 -2.45 -33.29
C GLU A 1179 5.84 -1.12 -34.05
N VAL A 1180 7.01 -0.83 -34.61
CA VAL A 1180 7.28 0.38 -35.41
C VAL A 1180 6.54 0.35 -36.74
N ALA A 1181 6.36 -0.84 -37.33
CA ALA A 1181 5.59 -1.04 -38.56
C ALA A 1181 4.06 -1.06 -38.34
N GLY A 1182 3.58 -1.06 -37.09
CA GLY A 1182 2.16 -1.20 -36.76
C GLY A 1182 1.58 -2.58 -37.10
N ARG A 1183 2.40 -3.64 -37.03
CA ARG A 1183 2.07 -5.01 -37.41
C ARG A 1183 1.85 -5.90 -36.18
N ASP A 1184 0.89 -6.82 -36.28
CA ASP A 1184 0.55 -7.79 -35.23
C ASP A 1184 0.72 -9.24 -35.75
N PRO A 1185 1.97 -9.76 -35.81
CA PRO A 1185 2.24 -11.13 -36.26
C PRO A 1185 1.54 -12.20 -35.41
N GLN A 1186 1.26 -11.94 -34.13
CA GLN A 1186 0.55 -12.88 -33.27
C GLN A 1186 -0.91 -13.03 -33.72
N LEU A 1187 -1.60 -11.91 -33.97
CA LEU A 1187 -2.96 -11.89 -34.50
C LEU A 1187 -3.05 -12.48 -35.91
N GLU A 1188 -2.11 -12.12 -36.80
CA GLU A 1188 -1.99 -12.71 -38.14
C GLU A 1188 -1.91 -14.24 -38.07
N ARG A 1189 -1.03 -14.78 -37.21
CA ARG A 1189 -0.85 -16.23 -37.05
C ARG A 1189 -2.08 -16.91 -36.42
N ALA A 1190 -2.76 -16.25 -35.49
CA ALA A 1190 -3.98 -16.79 -34.89
C ALA A 1190 -5.15 -16.86 -35.89
N VAL A 1191 -5.24 -15.94 -36.85
CA VAL A 1191 -6.20 -16.03 -37.97
C VAL A 1191 -5.81 -17.17 -38.92
N GLU A 1192 -4.54 -17.25 -39.31
CA GLU A 1192 -4.02 -18.28 -40.23
C GLU A 1192 -4.28 -19.71 -39.72
N ASP A 1193 -3.92 -20.01 -38.46
CA ASP A 1193 -4.19 -21.32 -37.84
C ASP A 1193 -5.68 -21.66 -37.81
N LEU A 1194 -6.52 -20.69 -37.40
CA LEU A 1194 -7.96 -20.92 -37.28
C LEU A 1194 -8.60 -21.18 -38.66
N LEU A 1195 -8.17 -20.50 -39.71
CA LEU A 1195 -8.61 -20.78 -41.09
C LEU A 1195 -8.24 -22.19 -41.54
N HIS A 1196 -6.96 -22.61 -41.38
CA HIS A 1196 -6.54 -23.97 -41.74
C HIS A 1196 -7.35 -25.04 -40.99
N ARG A 1197 -7.60 -24.85 -39.69
CA ARG A 1197 -8.41 -25.76 -38.87
C ARG A 1197 -9.89 -25.79 -39.29
N LEU A 1198 -10.44 -24.69 -39.79
CA LEU A 1198 -11.82 -24.62 -40.34
C LEU A 1198 -11.93 -25.29 -41.72
N ASP A 1199 -10.91 -25.14 -42.57
CA ASP A 1199 -10.88 -25.73 -43.92
C ASP A 1199 -10.49 -27.22 -43.92
N GLY A 1200 -10.08 -27.76 -42.75
CA GLY A 1200 -9.75 -29.17 -42.55
C GLY A 1200 -8.35 -29.54 -43.04
N GLU A 1201 -7.49 -28.54 -43.28
CA GLU A 1201 -6.10 -28.71 -43.66
C GLU A 1201 -5.23 -28.91 -42.40
N ARG A 1202 -4.45 -29.98 -42.36
CA ARG A 1202 -3.58 -30.41 -41.23
C ARG A 1202 -2.18 -30.70 -41.72
#